data_AF-A0A1G0E6G1-F1
#
_entry.id   AF-A0A1G0E6G1-F1
#
_cell.length_a   1.000
_cell.length_b   1.000
_cell.length_c   1.000
_cell.angle_alpha   90.00
_cell.angle_beta   90.00
_cell.angle_gamma   90.00
#
_symmetry.space_group_name_H-M   'P 1'
#
loop_
_entity.id
_entity.type
_entity.pdbx_description
1 polymer ?
#
loop_
_entity_poly.entity_id
_entity_poly.type
_entity_poly.pdbx_seq_one_letter_code
_entity_poly.pdbx_strand_id
1 'polypeptide(L)'
;MRSVAELLTPKQKSAIERAKRSPDLQGFLFRKATGVQWFNAFKEAGFLLPTEIPQPVPAKEEGYVSIPVWPITDYLVASSEQLLVPNNELYAIEFLNFIRSATMHAKERGFGNYRVWWQFSKIIRYIPPHLISANDLLLIDYWLDDKYERGLVAESLGEHWLISLLDRNDEHCRSLSIGLLQSLYRVRFLDSRYGESNRKEARLHFDSWHARNLTKKVAGRAGKVLGQSAVEVFRNQLEHIIVTLNHDKWSSLWRSAVEDHEQNHKAEDAEDILVEGFRDALLAYVGEDKDAAKAYVGELLDSPYETTRRIAIYTVDQRYQQLNDLIGRVIIERHFTSNFRHEMWHLLCNHYPEISRQEKALVQGVIAGLVVQDDNAQQREGATAYQRAIWLSAIKNYGDDEGQLYRECIKIISGEPEHPDFSSYMTSGWVDHKSAISKEELISWDSDELIKQLNAYLESYASPRMFDGPDLEGLTKTLRQAIKAEPLRFHDKLQNYSTLGLPYIHEFIEAYRELWSEKAQLPWDEIWGFLLEFCLGIVKQDRFWSPENTEKRSSFVANRYWIVSGIGSLIEAGTKADEHAFSERLLDQAEEVILILLEKEKGEEFKVDSDSVMVAINSPRGHCIEALINLTLRSCRLANKQCGNHAEIWAHFQPIYDAELARAEIGEYEFATLVVNYLPNFLYMSKEWVLANLENIFDQGNYQKWLCAMNGYAYVGTVYEEIYKHLKENGHLIRALDDENIKERVTEKIIQNIAVAYVNNFENSGDESSLIHILLIRRKYQELSQLIWFLWTLRKEGDANIRAKIFELWPLLLKVIDTTSREGRKLASKLCDWSVFVDEVNEGNKHLILAVAQFAEEDYNSHDLLESIAKISAKQPFEAYEIWLRLLEGTSSDFPEEAIKSALTNLVRAGSEGQRNAKDVVSKYLRGGNERPSQWLREINAGAAP
;
A
#
# COMPACT_ATOMS: atom_id res chain seq x y z
N MET A 1 49.78 5.69 -39.68
CA MET A 1 49.29 4.32 -39.43
C MET A 1 48.31 3.94 -40.53
N ARG A 2 48.39 2.72 -41.06
CA ARG A 2 47.60 2.25 -42.22
C ARG A 2 46.09 2.41 -41.98
N SER A 3 45.32 2.74 -43.02
CA SER A 3 43.87 2.90 -42.96
C SER A 3 43.22 1.64 -42.39
N VAL A 4 42.35 1.80 -41.40
CA VAL A 4 41.74 0.74 -40.58
C VAL A 4 40.71 -0.12 -41.35
N ALA A 5 40.68 -0.04 -42.68
CA ALA A 5 39.95 -0.97 -43.54
C ALA A 5 40.63 -2.37 -43.69
N GLU A 6 41.80 -2.62 -43.10
CA GLU A 6 42.53 -3.90 -43.22
C GLU A 6 42.22 -4.96 -42.13
N LEU A 7 41.48 -4.63 -41.06
CA LEU A 7 41.22 -5.57 -39.95
C LEU A 7 39.96 -6.44 -40.09
N LEU A 8 39.02 -6.06 -40.96
CA LEU A 8 37.81 -6.86 -41.19
C LEU A 8 38.01 -7.87 -42.32
N THR A 9 37.63 -9.12 -42.07
CA THR A 9 37.60 -10.19 -43.08
C THR A 9 36.62 -9.86 -44.21
N PRO A 10 36.80 -10.43 -45.41
CA PRO A 10 35.84 -10.26 -46.51
C PRO A 10 34.39 -10.61 -46.13
N LYS A 11 34.20 -11.60 -45.25
CA LYS A 11 32.88 -11.99 -44.73
C LYS A 11 32.24 -10.88 -43.88
N GLN A 12 33.03 -10.23 -43.03
CA GLN A 12 32.57 -9.11 -42.19
C GLN A 12 32.21 -7.88 -43.03
N LYS A 13 33.05 -7.52 -44.02
CA LYS A 13 32.74 -6.44 -44.98
C LYS A 13 31.45 -6.72 -45.76
N SER A 14 31.25 -7.96 -46.22
CA SER A 14 30.01 -8.38 -46.88
C SER A 14 28.79 -8.36 -45.95
N ALA A 15 28.96 -8.58 -44.65
CA ALA A 15 27.86 -8.47 -43.69
C ALA A 15 27.40 -7.01 -43.52
N ILE A 16 28.34 -6.06 -43.46
CA ILE A 16 28.05 -4.62 -43.42
C ILE A 16 27.26 -4.19 -44.67
N GLU A 17 27.74 -4.54 -45.86
CA GLU A 17 27.05 -4.18 -47.12
C GLU A 17 25.63 -4.76 -47.22
N ARG A 18 25.41 -5.97 -46.70
CA ARG A 18 24.06 -6.56 -46.63
C ARG A 18 23.17 -5.82 -45.64
N ALA A 19 23.68 -5.45 -44.47
CA ALA A 19 22.92 -4.67 -43.49
C ALA A 19 22.62 -3.23 -43.97
N LYS A 20 23.45 -2.65 -44.83
CA LYS A 20 23.15 -1.37 -45.51
C LYS A 20 22.00 -1.49 -46.50
N ARG A 21 21.93 -2.61 -47.24
CA ARG A 21 20.85 -2.87 -48.22
C ARG A 21 19.56 -3.35 -47.59
N SER A 22 19.63 -3.95 -46.40
CA SER A 22 18.49 -4.54 -45.70
C SER A 22 18.52 -4.15 -44.22
N PRO A 23 17.83 -3.07 -43.82
CA PRO A 23 17.80 -2.58 -42.44
C PRO A 23 17.41 -3.64 -41.40
N ASP A 24 16.54 -4.60 -41.74
CA ASP A 24 16.14 -5.69 -40.83
C ASP A 24 17.32 -6.57 -40.38
N LEU A 25 18.42 -6.58 -41.13
CA LEU A 25 19.63 -7.33 -40.78
C LEU A 25 20.55 -6.56 -39.82
N GLN A 26 20.32 -5.27 -39.59
CA GLN A 26 21.17 -4.42 -38.75
C GLN A 26 21.20 -4.90 -37.31
N GLY A 27 20.05 -5.16 -36.68
CA GLY A 27 20.00 -5.67 -35.30
C GLY A 27 20.71 -7.01 -35.13
N PHE A 28 20.62 -7.91 -36.12
CA PHE A 28 21.38 -9.16 -36.10
C PHE A 28 22.89 -8.95 -36.25
N LEU A 29 23.31 -8.03 -37.12
CA LEU A 29 24.70 -7.69 -37.32
C LEU A 29 25.30 -7.07 -36.05
N PHE A 30 24.65 -6.06 -35.47
CA PHE A 30 25.19 -5.31 -34.33
C PHE A 30 25.30 -6.17 -33.07
N ARG A 31 24.34 -7.07 -32.82
CA ARG A 31 24.45 -8.04 -31.70
C ARG A 31 25.57 -9.06 -31.88
N LYS A 32 25.93 -9.42 -33.12
CA LYS A 32 27.02 -10.37 -33.39
C LYS A 32 28.38 -9.71 -33.53
N ALA A 33 28.42 -8.43 -33.86
CA ALA A 33 29.64 -7.67 -33.95
C ALA A 33 30.17 -7.39 -32.55
N THR A 34 31.40 -7.81 -32.28
CA THR A 34 32.10 -7.49 -31.04
C THR A 34 33.51 -7.01 -31.34
N GLY A 35 33.92 -5.98 -30.62
CA GLY A 35 35.26 -5.42 -30.63
C GLY A 35 35.43 -4.14 -31.44
N VAL A 36 36.46 -3.39 -31.07
CA VAL A 36 36.71 -2.01 -31.53
C VAL A 36 37.02 -1.91 -33.03
N GLN A 37 37.48 -3.01 -33.65
CA GLN A 37 37.81 -3.06 -35.07
C GLN A 37 36.61 -2.82 -36.00
N TRP A 38 35.37 -2.98 -35.51
CA TRP A 38 34.15 -2.71 -36.27
C TRP A 38 33.76 -1.23 -36.29
N PHE A 39 34.26 -0.43 -35.36
CA PHE A 39 33.76 0.93 -35.12
C PHE A 39 33.89 1.81 -36.35
N ASN A 40 35.10 1.89 -36.92
CA ASN A 40 35.36 2.70 -38.12
C ASN A 40 34.54 2.21 -39.32
N ALA A 41 34.37 0.90 -39.46
CA ALA A 41 33.58 0.34 -40.55
C ALA A 41 32.07 0.66 -40.41
N PHE A 42 31.52 0.66 -39.19
CA PHE A 42 30.16 1.11 -38.94
C PHE A 42 29.98 2.62 -39.09
N LYS A 43 31.00 3.41 -38.71
CA LYS A 43 31.04 4.85 -38.94
C LYS A 43 31.05 5.20 -40.43
N GLU A 44 31.93 4.58 -41.21
CA GLU A 44 32.01 4.73 -42.66
C GLU A 44 30.76 4.22 -43.38
N ALA A 45 30.11 3.18 -42.83
CA ALA A 45 28.84 2.67 -43.35
C ALA A 45 27.63 3.57 -43.07
N GLY A 46 27.77 4.58 -42.19
CA GLY A 46 26.70 5.51 -41.82
C GLY A 46 25.81 5.03 -40.66
N PHE A 47 26.18 3.98 -39.93
CA PHE A 47 25.38 3.48 -38.79
C PHE A 47 25.63 4.24 -37.48
N LEU A 48 26.72 5.00 -37.39
CA LEU A 48 27.08 5.83 -36.23
C LEU A 48 26.89 7.31 -36.56
N LEU A 49 25.67 7.67 -36.98
CA LEU A 49 25.27 9.05 -37.27
C LEU A 49 24.31 9.56 -36.18
N PRO A 50 24.59 10.70 -35.51
CA PRO A 50 23.68 11.31 -34.53
C PRO A 50 22.26 11.56 -35.05
N THR A 51 22.10 11.80 -36.36
CA THR A 51 20.79 12.01 -37.00
C THR A 51 19.92 10.76 -37.04
N GLU A 52 20.50 9.57 -36.81
CA GLU A 52 19.81 8.28 -36.84
C GLU A 52 19.32 7.83 -35.46
N ILE A 53 19.47 8.66 -34.42
CA ILE A 53 18.90 8.36 -33.10
C ILE A 53 17.38 8.28 -33.26
N PRO A 54 16.74 7.15 -32.88
CA PRO A 54 15.31 7.02 -32.96
C PRO A 54 14.62 8.02 -32.03
N GLN A 55 13.76 8.84 -32.60
CA GLN A 55 12.93 9.77 -31.83
C GLN A 55 11.75 9.02 -31.19
N PRO A 56 11.21 9.51 -30.07
CA PRO A 56 9.94 9.06 -29.55
C PRO A 56 8.87 9.16 -30.64
N VAL A 57 8.16 8.06 -30.87
CA VAL A 57 7.06 8.02 -31.84
C VAL A 57 5.75 7.84 -31.08
N PRO A 58 4.63 8.44 -31.55
CA PRO A 58 3.33 8.13 -30.99
C PRO A 58 3.15 6.62 -30.89
N ALA A 59 2.74 6.14 -29.72
CA ALA A 59 2.35 4.74 -29.59
C ALA A 59 1.08 4.50 -30.43
N LYS A 60 0.69 3.24 -30.60
CA LYS A 60 -0.63 2.89 -31.15
C LYS A 60 -1.80 3.41 -30.30
N GLU A 61 -1.50 3.95 -29.11
CA GLU A 61 -2.44 4.48 -28.14
C GLU A 61 -2.32 6.02 -28.12
N GLU A 62 -3.44 6.71 -28.31
CA GLU A 62 -3.50 8.18 -28.27
C GLU A 62 -3.07 8.69 -26.88
N GLY A 63 -2.19 9.70 -26.84
CA GLY A 63 -1.62 10.23 -25.61
C GLY A 63 -0.40 9.45 -25.05
N TYR A 64 -0.08 8.28 -25.60
CA TYR A 64 1.11 7.51 -25.22
C TYR A 64 2.20 7.60 -26.28
N VAL A 65 3.44 7.39 -25.85
CA VAL A 65 4.61 7.50 -26.70
C VAL A 65 5.42 6.21 -26.60
N SER A 66 5.73 5.60 -27.75
CA SER A 66 6.66 4.49 -27.85
C SER A 66 8.07 5.03 -28.00
N ILE A 67 9.00 4.51 -27.19
CA ILE A 67 10.42 4.89 -27.23
C ILE A 67 11.19 3.78 -27.96
N PRO A 68 11.61 3.98 -29.23
CA PRO A 68 12.24 2.92 -30.01
C PRO A 68 13.65 2.60 -29.49
N VAL A 69 14.06 1.33 -29.65
CA VAL A 69 15.45 0.90 -29.42
C VAL A 69 16.32 1.37 -30.59
N TRP A 70 17.59 1.70 -30.33
CA TRP A 70 18.57 1.98 -31.37
C TRP A 70 19.55 0.80 -31.53
N PRO A 71 19.35 -0.12 -32.49
CA PRO A 71 20.06 -1.41 -32.50
C PRO A 71 21.60 -1.34 -32.50
N ILE A 72 22.19 -0.25 -33.01
CA ILE A 72 23.65 -0.06 -33.00
C ILE A 72 24.22 0.05 -31.58
N THR A 73 23.41 0.44 -30.58
CA THR A 73 23.87 0.51 -29.19
C THR A 73 24.23 -0.86 -28.62
N ASP A 74 23.63 -1.95 -29.13
CA ASP A 74 23.98 -3.32 -28.70
C ASP A 74 25.44 -3.64 -29.04
N TYR A 75 25.90 -3.27 -30.24
CA TYR A 75 27.31 -3.38 -30.64
C TYR A 75 28.22 -2.54 -29.74
N LEU A 76 27.82 -1.28 -29.49
CA LEU A 76 28.63 -0.34 -28.71
C LEU A 76 28.83 -0.86 -27.28
N VAL A 77 27.77 -1.36 -26.63
CA VAL A 77 27.82 -1.95 -25.29
C VAL A 77 28.62 -3.25 -25.30
N ALA A 78 28.41 -4.14 -26.26
CA ALA A 78 29.14 -5.41 -26.34
C ALA A 78 30.65 -5.22 -26.61
N SER A 79 31.06 -4.06 -27.13
CA SER A 79 32.45 -3.74 -27.44
C SER A 79 33.10 -2.82 -26.41
N SER A 80 32.33 -2.21 -25.49
CA SER A 80 32.82 -1.13 -24.64
C SER A 80 33.88 -1.57 -23.65
N GLU A 81 33.86 -2.81 -23.17
CA GLU A 81 34.89 -3.32 -22.24
C GLU A 81 36.31 -3.28 -22.84
N GLN A 82 36.44 -3.47 -24.16
CA GLN A 82 37.73 -3.40 -24.85
C GLN A 82 38.32 -1.99 -24.89
N LEU A 83 37.55 -0.95 -24.55
CA LEU A 83 38.03 0.44 -24.50
C LEU A 83 39.00 0.67 -23.33
N LEU A 84 39.01 -0.22 -22.34
CA LEU A 84 39.98 -0.20 -21.23
C LEU A 84 41.37 -0.72 -21.63
N VAL A 85 41.50 -1.38 -22.80
CA VAL A 85 42.80 -1.85 -23.29
C VAL A 85 43.62 -0.65 -23.79
N PRO A 86 44.86 -0.42 -23.30
CA PRO A 86 45.65 0.77 -23.67
C PRO A 86 45.83 0.98 -25.18
N ASN A 87 45.97 -0.10 -25.95
CA ASN A 87 46.09 -0.02 -27.41
C ASN A 87 44.82 0.45 -28.14
N ASN A 88 43.68 0.49 -27.44
CA ASN A 88 42.39 0.88 -27.97
C ASN A 88 41.94 2.29 -27.55
N GLU A 89 42.81 3.08 -26.91
CA GLU A 89 42.47 4.41 -26.40
C GLU A 89 41.89 5.35 -27.48
N LEU A 90 42.39 5.27 -28.72
CA LEU A 90 41.83 6.01 -29.86
C LEU A 90 40.35 5.69 -30.09
N TYR A 91 39.92 4.44 -29.90
CA TYR A 91 38.50 4.07 -30.00
C TYR A 91 37.70 4.57 -28.79
N ALA A 92 38.30 4.64 -27.60
CA ALA A 92 37.61 5.24 -26.45
C ALA A 92 37.29 6.72 -26.71
N ILE A 93 38.23 7.47 -27.31
CA ILE A 93 38.00 8.85 -27.75
C ILE A 93 36.87 8.92 -28.77
N GLU A 94 36.87 8.03 -29.76
CA GLU A 94 35.83 7.99 -30.81
C GLU A 94 34.44 7.63 -30.27
N PHE A 95 34.33 6.66 -29.35
CA PHE A 95 33.09 6.32 -28.67
C PHE A 95 32.57 7.50 -27.86
N LEU A 96 33.44 8.18 -27.09
CA LEU A 96 33.06 9.34 -26.30
C LEU A 96 32.59 10.51 -27.19
N ASN A 97 33.30 10.78 -28.28
CA ASN A 97 32.89 11.80 -29.26
C ASN A 97 31.56 11.46 -29.92
N PHE A 98 31.29 10.19 -30.17
CA PHE A 98 29.98 9.75 -30.65
C PHE A 98 28.88 9.99 -29.61
N ILE A 99 29.09 9.61 -28.35
CA ILE A 99 28.12 9.86 -27.26
C ILE A 99 27.84 11.37 -27.11
N ARG A 100 28.88 12.21 -27.15
CA ARG A 100 28.78 13.68 -27.13
C ARG A 100 27.91 14.19 -28.27
N SER A 101 28.27 13.85 -29.51
CA SER A 101 27.57 14.33 -30.71
C SER A 101 26.13 13.82 -30.79
N ALA A 102 25.88 12.57 -30.39
CA ALA A 102 24.55 11.99 -30.31
C ALA A 102 23.66 12.72 -29.28
N THR A 103 24.16 12.92 -28.07
CA THR A 103 23.42 13.60 -27.00
C THR A 103 23.16 15.06 -27.35
N MET A 104 24.16 15.76 -27.91
CA MET A 104 24.00 17.16 -28.35
C MET A 104 22.96 17.30 -29.46
N HIS A 105 22.95 16.37 -30.44
CA HIS A 105 21.93 16.37 -31.49
C HIS A 105 20.52 16.23 -30.92
N ALA A 106 20.30 15.31 -29.98
CA ALA A 106 19.00 15.11 -29.34
C ALA A 106 18.57 16.35 -28.53
N LYS A 107 19.51 16.98 -27.82
CA LYS A 107 19.29 18.21 -27.06
C LYS A 107 18.92 19.39 -27.95
N GLU A 108 19.63 19.61 -29.06
CA GLU A 108 19.33 20.66 -30.04
C GLU A 108 17.96 20.47 -30.72
N ARG A 109 17.54 19.22 -30.89
CA ARG A 109 16.24 18.85 -31.49
C ARG A 109 15.10 18.74 -30.47
N GLY A 110 15.40 18.78 -29.18
CA GLY A 110 14.41 18.79 -28.11
C GLY A 110 13.69 17.44 -27.90
N PHE A 111 14.37 16.31 -28.07
CA PHE A 111 13.78 14.98 -27.81
C PHE A 111 14.63 14.10 -26.88
N GLY A 112 13.96 13.28 -26.08
CA GLY A 112 14.60 12.29 -25.18
C GLY A 112 14.38 10.86 -25.68
N ASN A 113 15.33 9.96 -25.43
CA ASN A 113 15.17 8.52 -25.63
C ASN A 113 15.92 7.78 -24.50
N TYR A 114 15.23 7.53 -23.40
CA TYR A 114 15.82 6.90 -22.22
C TYR A 114 16.50 5.54 -22.50
N ARG A 115 16.03 4.79 -23.50
CA ARG A 115 16.65 3.51 -23.90
C ARG A 115 18.04 3.72 -24.48
N VAL A 116 18.26 4.79 -25.24
CA VAL A 116 19.59 5.15 -25.75
C VAL A 116 20.49 5.63 -24.61
N TRP A 117 19.98 6.50 -23.73
CA TRP A 117 20.72 7.00 -22.58
C TRP A 117 21.16 5.87 -21.64
N TRP A 118 20.29 4.89 -21.42
CA TRP A 118 20.59 3.70 -20.63
C TRP A 118 21.70 2.83 -21.24
N GLN A 119 21.79 2.75 -22.57
CA GLN A 119 22.90 2.04 -23.20
C GLN A 119 24.19 2.89 -23.14
N PHE A 120 24.09 4.21 -23.29
CA PHE A 120 25.23 5.12 -23.12
C PHE A 120 25.78 5.10 -21.69
N SER A 121 24.93 5.01 -20.65
CA SER A 121 25.36 4.87 -19.26
C SER A 121 26.09 3.55 -18.99
N LYS A 122 25.80 2.50 -19.75
CA LYS A 122 26.58 1.23 -19.68
C LYS A 122 27.93 1.35 -20.37
N ILE A 123 28.03 2.14 -21.44
CA ILE A 123 29.28 2.34 -22.19
C ILE A 123 30.24 3.26 -21.42
N ILE A 124 29.74 4.37 -20.87
CA ILE A 124 30.56 5.41 -20.25
C ILE A 124 31.45 4.85 -19.12
N ARG A 125 30.97 3.82 -18.43
CA ARG A 125 31.73 3.13 -17.36
C ARG A 125 33.03 2.48 -17.82
N TYR A 126 33.13 2.17 -19.12
CA TYR A 126 34.31 1.55 -19.73
C TYR A 126 35.19 2.54 -20.49
N ILE A 127 34.79 3.81 -20.56
CA ILE A 127 35.67 4.87 -21.09
C ILE A 127 36.72 5.18 -20.03
N PRO A 128 38.03 5.17 -20.37
CA PRO A 128 39.08 5.58 -19.45
C PRO A 128 38.78 6.97 -18.85
N PRO A 129 38.74 7.10 -17.50
CA PRO A 129 38.28 8.32 -16.86
C PRO A 129 39.05 9.58 -17.28
N HIS A 130 40.35 9.48 -17.57
CA HIS A 130 41.19 10.61 -18.00
C HIS A 130 40.74 11.24 -19.34
N LEU A 131 39.87 10.57 -20.11
CA LEU A 131 39.27 11.09 -21.34
C LEU A 131 37.95 11.84 -21.09
N ILE A 132 37.30 11.60 -19.96
CA ILE A 132 36.01 12.20 -19.58
C ILE A 132 36.29 13.49 -18.83
N SER A 133 35.77 14.60 -19.32
CA SER A 133 35.88 15.91 -18.66
C SER A 133 34.66 16.17 -17.77
N ALA A 134 34.77 17.12 -16.83
CA ALA A 134 33.63 17.56 -16.03
C ALA A 134 32.45 18.09 -16.90
N ASN A 135 32.74 18.68 -18.06
CA ASN A 135 31.70 19.12 -19.00
C ASN A 135 30.87 17.97 -19.58
N ASP A 136 31.41 16.75 -19.61
CA ASP A 136 30.66 15.58 -20.09
C ASP A 136 29.55 15.16 -19.13
N LEU A 137 29.58 15.62 -17.87
CA LEU A 137 28.49 15.39 -16.92
C LEU A 137 27.22 16.17 -17.30
N LEU A 138 27.33 17.23 -18.11
CA LEU A 138 26.15 17.93 -18.68
C LEU A 138 25.35 17.04 -19.64
N LEU A 139 25.96 15.98 -20.17
CA LEU A 139 25.25 14.95 -20.94
C LEU A 139 24.35 14.13 -20.02
N ILE A 140 24.82 13.86 -18.80
CA ILE A 140 24.13 13.05 -17.80
C ILE A 140 22.96 13.81 -17.22
N ASP A 141 23.14 15.11 -16.93
CA ASP A 141 22.02 15.99 -16.58
C ASP A 141 20.91 15.89 -17.63
N TYR A 142 21.26 15.95 -18.92
CA TYR A 142 20.26 15.80 -19.99
C TYR A 142 19.56 14.43 -19.98
N TRP A 143 20.29 13.35 -19.68
CA TRP A 143 19.73 12.00 -19.61
C TRP A 143 18.79 11.83 -18.40
N LEU A 144 19.15 12.38 -17.25
CA LEU A 144 18.35 12.38 -16.02
C LEU A 144 17.19 13.40 -16.08
N ASP A 145 17.22 14.31 -17.05
CA ASP A 145 16.17 15.29 -17.34
C ASP A 145 15.11 14.78 -18.32
N ASP A 146 15.26 13.55 -18.83
CA ASP A 146 14.33 12.98 -19.80
C ASP A 146 12.89 12.97 -19.25
N LYS A 147 11.91 13.27 -20.11
CA LYS A 147 10.50 13.32 -19.72
C LYS A 147 9.88 11.92 -19.53
N TYR A 148 10.61 10.87 -19.89
CA TYR A 148 10.17 9.48 -19.76
C TYR A 148 10.83 8.79 -18.55
N GLU A 149 10.95 7.46 -18.59
CA GLU A 149 11.64 6.64 -17.57
C GLU A 149 13.10 7.10 -17.39
N ARG A 150 13.57 7.16 -16.14
CA ARG A 150 14.92 7.64 -15.79
C ARG A 150 15.64 6.76 -14.74
N GLY A 151 14.91 5.88 -14.08
CA GLY A 151 15.40 4.97 -13.06
C GLY A 151 16.49 4.03 -13.56
N LEU A 152 16.30 3.40 -14.73
CA LEU A 152 17.30 2.50 -15.33
C LEU A 152 18.62 3.23 -15.64
N VAL A 153 18.53 4.49 -16.05
CA VAL A 153 19.70 5.34 -16.32
C VAL A 153 20.40 5.67 -15.00
N ALA A 154 19.64 6.12 -13.99
CA ALA A 154 20.15 6.45 -12.66
C ALA A 154 20.80 5.25 -11.97
N GLU A 155 20.18 4.07 -12.04
CA GLU A 155 20.72 2.81 -11.53
C GLU A 155 22.05 2.46 -12.21
N SER A 156 22.09 2.48 -13.54
CA SER A 156 23.32 2.19 -14.29
C SER A 156 24.46 3.17 -13.97
N LEU A 157 24.15 4.45 -13.79
CA LEU A 157 25.14 5.47 -13.46
C LEU A 157 25.59 5.36 -12.01
N GLY A 158 24.66 5.22 -11.07
CA GLY A 158 24.92 5.23 -9.64
C GLY A 158 25.46 3.90 -9.12
N GLU A 159 24.82 2.78 -9.44
CA GLU A 159 25.20 1.47 -8.90
C GLU A 159 26.41 0.84 -9.60
N HIS A 160 26.75 1.32 -10.80
CA HIS A 160 27.87 0.74 -11.54
C HIS A 160 28.98 1.76 -11.81
N TRP A 161 28.67 2.87 -12.48
CA TRP A 161 29.73 3.79 -12.88
C TRP A 161 30.29 4.59 -11.71
N LEU A 162 29.45 5.22 -10.89
CA LEU A 162 29.87 5.95 -9.69
C LEU A 162 30.66 5.02 -8.76
N ILE A 163 30.16 3.82 -8.48
CA ILE A 163 30.90 2.84 -7.68
C ILE A 163 32.28 2.54 -8.29
N SER A 164 32.37 2.33 -9.60
CA SER A 164 33.65 2.06 -10.27
C SER A 164 34.63 3.24 -10.23
N LEU A 165 34.13 4.49 -10.16
CA LEU A 165 34.95 5.69 -10.00
C LEU A 165 35.44 5.83 -8.56
N LEU A 166 34.58 5.57 -7.58
CA LEU A 166 34.91 5.58 -6.15
C LEU A 166 35.98 4.52 -5.80
N ASP A 167 36.07 3.44 -6.56
CA ASP A 167 37.06 2.38 -6.35
C ASP A 167 38.46 2.70 -6.89
N ARG A 168 38.59 3.79 -7.62
CA ARG A 168 39.87 4.25 -8.17
C ARG A 168 40.44 5.31 -7.24
N ASN A 169 41.68 5.09 -6.79
CA ASN A 169 42.43 6.08 -6.03
C ASN A 169 43.08 7.13 -6.98
N ASP A 170 42.25 7.92 -7.65
CA ASP A 170 42.65 8.89 -8.68
C ASP A 170 41.89 10.22 -8.49
N GLU A 171 42.60 11.35 -8.53
CA GLU A 171 42.03 12.69 -8.27
C GLU A 171 40.97 13.07 -9.31
N HIS A 172 41.21 12.72 -10.58
CA HIS A 172 40.25 12.99 -11.64
C HIS A 172 38.98 12.15 -11.48
N CYS A 173 39.09 10.87 -11.12
CA CYS A 173 37.95 10.02 -10.78
C CYS A 173 37.15 10.56 -9.57
N ARG A 174 37.83 11.13 -8.56
CA ARG A 174 37.16 11.81 -7.44
C ARG A 174 36.35 13.01 -7.92
N SER A 175 36.92 13.86 -8.76
CA SER A 175 36.23 15.01 -9.35
C SER A 175 34.98 14.59 -10.14
N LEU A 176 35.10 13.57 -10.98
CA LEU A 176 33.96 13.01 -11.72
C LEU A 176 32.89 12.41 -10.79
N SER A 177 33.31 11.73 -9.71
CA SER A 177 32.38 11.13 -8.74
C SER A 177 31.56 12.20 -8.01
N ILE A 178 32.18 13.32 -7.64
CA ILE A 178 31.49 14.46 -7.01
C ILE A 178 30.45 15.05 -7.97
N GLY A 179 30.84 15.33 -9.21
CA GLY A 179 29.91 15.89 -10.19
C GLY A 179 28.77 14.94 -10.55
N LEU A 180 29.04 13.62 -10.59
CA LEU A 180 28.01 12.61 -10.83
C LEU A 180 27.02 12.50 -9.65
N LEU A 181 27.52 12.55 -8.41
CA LEU A 181 26.66 12.64 -7.22
C LEU A 181 25.76 13.87 -7.28
N GLN A 182 26.30 15.03 -7.66
CA GLN A 182 25.51 16.26 -7.83
C GLN A 182 24.41 16.09 -8.87
N SER A 183 24.69 15.39 -9.98
CA SER A 183 23.70 15.15 -11.04
C SER A 183 22.58 14.21 -10.57
N LEU A 184 22.94 13.12 -9.85
CA LEU A 184 21.98 12.12 -9.36
C LEU A 184 21.05 12.68 -8.27
N TYR A 185 21.56 13.46 -7.33
CA TYR A 185 20.79 13.95 -6.18
C TYR A 185 20.23 15.36 -6.35
N ARG A 186 20.26 15.91 -7.56
CA ARG A 186 19.72 17.24 -7.84
C ARG A 186 18.21 17.27 -7.60
N VAL A 187 17.77 18.28 -6.84
CA VAL A 187 16.36 18.48 -6.49
C VAL A 187 15.65 19.39 -7.49
N ARG A 188 14.39 19.07 -7.76
CA ARG A 188 13.43 19.86 -8.54
C ARG A 188 12.19 20.14 -7.71
N PHE A 189 11.54 21.27 -7.97
CA PHE A 189 10.27 21.62 -7.33
C PHE A 189 9.14 21.59 -8.36
N LEU A 190 8.04 20.92 -8.00
CA LEU A 190 6.83 20.85 -8.80
C LEU A 190 5.67 21.46 -8.01
N ASP A 191 4.77 22.16 -8.71
CA ASP A 191 3.52 22.61 -8.11
C ASP A 191 2.51 21.45 -8.11
N SER A 192 1.99 21.07 -6.94
CA SER A 192 0.94 20.08 -6.78
C SER A 192 -0.37 20.75 -6.33
N ARG A 193 -1.50 20.31 -6.92
CA ARG A 193 -2.83 20.75 -6.53
C ARG A 193 -3.43 19.73 -5.57
N TYR A 194 -3.65 20.14 -4.33
CA TYR A 194 -4.40 19.37 -3.33
C TYR A 194 -5.56 20.24 -2.85
N GLY A 195 -6.78 19.94 -3.32
CA GLY A 195 -7.96 20.77 -3.10
C GLY A 195 -7.81 22.17 -3.72
N GLU A 196 -8.13 23.21 -2.96
CA GLU A 196 -8.00 24.62 -3.37
C GLU A 196 -6.60 25.22 -3.14
N SER A 197 -5.64 24.45 -2.58
CA SER A 197 -4.28 24.94 -2.28
C SER A 197 -3.23 24.44 -3.26
N ASN A 198 -2.37 25.35 -3.75
CA ASN A 198 -1.14 25.01 -4.45
C ASN A 198 -0.03 24.77 -3.43
N ARG A 199 0.54 23.56 -3.38
CA ARG A 199 1.73 23.25 -2.59
C ARG A 199 2.91 22.97 -3.52
N LYS A 200 4.10 23.40 -3.14
CA LYS A 200 5.35 23.00 -3.81
C LYS A 200 5.87 21.72 -3.19
N GLU A 201 6.27 20.79 -4.02
CA GLU A 201 6.81 19.49 -3.61
C GLU A 201 8.22 19.32 -4.19
N ALA A 202 9.17 18.89 -3.37
CA ALA A 202 10.54 18.58 -3.79
C ALA A 202 10.64 17.14 -4.31
N ARG A 203 11.27 16.95 -5.47
CA ARG A 203 11.51 15.63 -6.07
C ARG A 203 12.92 15.51 -6.63
N LEU A 204 13.45 14.29 -6.61
CA LEU A 204 14.68 13.92 -7.33
C LEU A 204 14.37 13.66 -8.82
N HIS A 205 15.42 13.49 -9.63
CA HIS A 205 15.28 13.28 -11.08
C HIS A 205 14.60 11.95 -11.45
N PHE A 206 14.56 10.98 -10.56
CA PHE A 206 13.97 9.66 -10.78
C PHE A 206 13.13 9.28 -9.56
N ASP A 207 12.34 8.21 -9.66
CA ASP A 207 11.41 7.86 -8.59
C ASP A 207 12.10 7.56 -7.27
N SER A 208 11.35 7.81 -6.22
CA SER A 208 11.77 7.68 -4.83
C SER A 208 12.28 6.29 -4.46
N TRP A 209 11.68 5.23 -5.02
CA TRP A 209 12.09 3.87 -4.73
C TRP A 209 13.51 3.60 -5.24
N HIS A 210 13.78 3.94 -6.51
CA HIS A 210 15.13 3.85 -7.08
C HIS A 210 16.13 4.76 -6.34
N ALA A 211 15.75 5.99 -6.01
CA ALA A 211 16.61 6.94 -5.31
C ALA A 211 17.03 6.45 -3.92
N ARG A 212 16.09 5.90 -3.15
CA ARG A 212 16.39 5.35 -1.83
C ARG A 212 17.28 4.10 -1.92
N ASN A 213 16.97 3.17 -2.83
CA ASN A 213 17.78 1.97 -3.03
C ASN A 213 19.22 2.32 -3.44
N LEU A 214 19.38 3.32 -4.33
CA LEU A 214 20.68 3.83 -4.72
C LEU A 214 21.42 4.45 -3.54
N THR A 215 20.75 5.30 -2.75
CA THR A 215 21.33 5.99 -1.57
C THR A 215 21.94 4.99 -0.60
N LYS A 216 21.21 3.93 -0.24
CA LYS A 216 21.69 2.85 0.63
C LYS A 216 22.97 2.19 0.13
N LYS A 217 23.16 2.11 -1.19
CA LYS A 217 24.34 1.49 -1.82
C LYS A 217 25.53 2.45 -1.93
N VAL A 218 25.30 3.76 -2.12
CA VAL A 218 26.36 4.70 -2.50
C VAL A 218 26.79 5.68 -1.41
N ALA A 219 25.89 6.10 -0.51
CA ALA A 219 26.14 7.23 0.39
C ALA A 219 27.35 6.99 1.31
N GLY A 220 27.37 5.88 2.06
CA GLY A 220 28.49 5.53 2.93
C GLY A 220 29.81 5.34 2.17
N ARG A 221 29.77 4.73 0.98
CA ARG A 221 30.98 4.55 0.14
C ARG A 221 31.52 5.89 -0.36
N ALA A 222 30.64 6.77 -0.81
CA ALA A 222 31.00 8.12 -1.24
C ALA A 222 31.62 8.92 -0.09
N GLY A 223 31.02 8.87 1.11
CA GLY A 223 31.55 9.50 2.32
C GLY A 223 32.95 8.99 2.69
N LYS A 224 33.17 7.68 2.61
CA LYS A 224 34.48 7.07 2.86
C LYS A 224 35.56 7.53 1.87
N VAL A 225 35.24 7.62 0.58
CA VAL A 225 36.23 7.85 -0.48
C VAL A 225 36.45 9.33 -0.79
N LEU A 226 35.38 10.13 -0.79
CA LEU A 226 35.38 11.54 -1.16
C LEU A 226 35.34 12.48 0.05
N GLY A 227 35.11 11.93 1.24
CA GLY A 227 35.07 12.69 2.49
C GLY A 227 34.04 13.81 2.46
N GLN A 228 34.46 14.99 2.93
CA GLN A 228 33.64 16.19 3.04
C GLN A 228 32.88 16.52 1.74
N SER A 229 33.51 16.37 0.56
CA SER A 229 32.87 16.73 -0.70
C SER A 229 31.63 15.89 -1.02
N ALA A 230 31.58 14.61 -0.64
CA ALA A 230 30.35 13.82 -0.80
C ALA A 230 29.26 14.28 0.17
N VAL A 231 29.64 14.58 1.41
CA VAL A 231 28.73 15.07 2.45
C VAL A 231 28.09 16.39 2.04
N GLU A 232 28.87 17.30 1.45
CA GLU A 232 28.40 18.59 0.94
C GLU A 232 27.36 18.44 -0.17
N VAL A 233 27.42 17.40 -1.02
CA VAL A 233 26.40 17.19 -2.06
C VAL A 233 25.03 16.96 -1.43
N PHE A 234 24.92 16.04 -0.48
CA PHE A 234 23.65 15.75 0.20
C PHE A 234 23.17 16.94 1.02
N ARG A 235 24.09 17.55 1.79
CA ARG A 235 23.80 18.74 2.60
C ARG A 235 23.23 19.87 1.76
N ASN A 236 23.89 20.23 0.66
CA ASN A 236 23.48 21.36 -0.18
C ASN A 236 22.08 21.16 -0.78
N GLN A 237 21.76 19.93 -1.19
CA GLN A 237 20.43 19.62 -1.73
C GLN A 237 19.35 19.62 -0.64
N LEU A 238 19.66 19.11 0.55
CA LEU A 238 18.74 19.15 1.69
C LEU A 238 18.48 20.59 2.15
N GLU A 239 19.53 21.40 2.31
CA GLU A 239 19.41 22.81 2.68
C GLU A 239 18.62 23.60 1.62
N HIS A 240 18.78 23.27 0.34
CA HIS A 240 17.98 23.86 -0.75
C HIS A 240 16.48 23.56 -0.61
N ILE A 241 16.10 22.32 -0.25
CA ILE A 241 14.70 21.96 0.05
C ILE A 241 14.20 22.78 1.24
N ILE A 242 14.93 22.73 2.34
CA ILE A 242 14.54 23.33 3.61
C ILE A 242 14.32 24.84 3.49
N VAL A 243 15.19 25.55 2.76
CA VAL A 243 15.06 26.98 2.46
C VAL A 243 13.84 27.25 1.58
N THR A 244 13.61 26.42 0.57
CA THR A 244 12.53 26.62 -0.40
C THR A 244 11.15 26.35 0.20
N LEU A 245 11.04 25.33 1.06
CA LEU A 245 9.79 24.94 1.73
C LEU A 245 9.57 25.63 3.08
N ASN A 246 10.61 26.30 3.62
CA ASN A 246 10.58 27.08 4.86
C ASN A 246 10.05 26.31 6.09
N HIS A 247 10.51 25.06 6.25
CA HIS A 247 10.06 24.14 7.31
C HIS A 247 11.19 23.61 8.23
N ASP A 248 12.39 24.19 8.19
CA ASP A 248 13.54 23.76 9.01
C ASP A 248 13.23 23.70 10.52
N LYS A 249 12.53 24.74 11.00
CA LYS A 249 12.17 24.93 12.41
C LYS A 249 11.24 23.86 12.97
N TRP A 250 10.71 23.03 12.07
CA TRP A 250 9.76 21.97 12.36
C TRP A 250 10.31 20.61 11.92
N SER A 251 11.64 20.47 11.82
CA SER A 251 12.25 19.24 11.29
C SER A 251 11.96 18.00 12.11
N SER A 252 11.76 18.11 13.42
CA SER A 252 11.33 16.98 14.25
C SER A 252 9.88 16.54 13.99
N LEU A 253 9.08 17.34 13.28
CA LEU A 253 7.70 16.98 12.90
C LEU A 253 7.65 16.19 11.58
N TRP A 254 8.46 16.57 10.58
CA TRP A 254 8.49 15.85 9.30
C TRP A 254 9.55 14.73 9.28
N ARG A 255 10.62 14.85 10.07
CA ARG A 255 11.64 13.81 10.30
C ARG A 255 11.92 13.66 11.79
N SER A 256 11.17 12.78 12.44
CA SER A 256 11.21 12.61 13.90
C SER A 256 12.57 12.18 14.43
N ALA A 257 13.29 11.32 13.71
CA ALA A 257 14.63 10.88 14.05
C ALA A 257 15.58 10.91 12.85
N VAL A 258 16.87 11.19 13.09
CA VAL A 258 17.90 11.15 12.02
C VAL A 258 18.16 9.71 11.56
N GLU A 259 18.24 8.75 12.47
CA GLU A 259 18.36 7.33 12.16
C GLU A 259 17.08 6.74 11.55
N ASP A 260 17.15 5.49 11.12
CA ASP A 260 15.98 4.77 10.63
C ASP A 260 15.09 4.38 11.83
N HIS A 261 13.91 5.00 11.91
CA HIS A 261 12.98 4.83 13.03
C HIS A 261 11.53 4.68 12.53
N GLU A 262 10.71 3.93 13.26
CA GLU A 262 9.28 3.70 12.94
C GLU A 262 8.43 4.99 12.95
N GLN A 263 8.89 6.00 13.70
CA GLN A 263 8.24 7.31 13.81
C GLN A 263 8.54 8.22 12.61
N ASN A 264 9.47 7.87 11.72
CA ASN A 264 9.74 8.66 10.53
C ASN A 264 8.61 8.43 9.51
N HIS A 265 7.79 9.45 9.29
CA HIS A 265 6.72 9.41 8.30
C HIS A 265 7.27 9.65 6.89
N LYS A 266 6.69 8.99 5.88
CA LYS A 266 7.00 9.22 4.45
C LYS A 266 8.45 8.97 4.02
N ALA A 267 9.03 7.84 4.44
CA ALA A 267 10.42 7.45 4.16
C ALA A 267 10.84 7.29 2.66
N GLU A 268 10.06 7.82 1.71
CA GLU A 268 10.32 7.84 0.28
C GLU A 268 10.30 9.27 -0.30
N ASP A 269 10.13 10.33 0.48
CA ASP A 269 10.20 11.70 -0.05
C ASP A 269 11.67 12.16 -0.22
N ALA A 270 11.90 13.16 -1.08
CA ALA A 270 13.26 13.60 -1.44
C ALA A 270 14.07 14.11 -0.23
N GLU A 271 13.42 14.77 0.72
CA GLU A 271 14.02 15.25 1.97
C GLU A 271 14.47 14.11 2.88
N ASP A 272 13.67 13.06 3.04
CA ASP A 272 14.03 11.86 3.80
C ASP A 272 15.25 11.14 3.21
N ILE A 273 15.26 10.96 1.89
CA ILE A 273 16.38 10.31 1.18
C ILE A 273 17.67 11.12 1.33
N LEU A 274 17.59 12.46 1.28
CA LEU A 274 18.74 13.33 1.46
C LEU A 274 19.24 13.37 2.92
N VAL A 275 18.36 13.25 3.91
CA VAL A 275 18.76 13.05 5.32
C VAL A 275 19.52 11.73 5.48
N GLU A 276 18.99 10.62 4.94
CA GLU A 276 19.65 9.31 4.95
C GLU A 276 21.04 9.38 4.28
N GLY A 277 21.11 9.99 3.08
CA GLY A 277 22.36 10.14 2.34
C GLY A 277 23.40 11.02 3.04
N PHE A 278 22.98 12.14 3.62
CA PHE A 278 23.85 13.03 4.40
C PHE A 278 24.38 12.29 5.64
N ARG A 279 23.50 11.68 6.43
CA ARG A 279 23.84 10.91 7.63
C ARG A 279 24.87 9.82 7.32
N ASP A 280 24.58 8.96 6.35
CA ASP A 280 25.40 7.78 6.07
C ASP A 280 26.77 8.16 5.48
N ALA A 281 26.81 9.19 4.61
CA ALA A 281 28.07 9.72 4.08
C ALA A 281 28.94 10.34 5.19
N LEU A 282 28.34 11.11 6.11
CA LEU A 282 29.07 11.76 7.19
C LEU A 282 29.61 10.74 8.21
N LEU A 283 28.81 9.74 8.60
CA LEU A 283 29.25 8.66 9.49
C LEU A 283 30.41 7.84 8.92
N ALA A 284 30.41 7.62 7.61
CA ALA A 284 31.49 6.93 6.92
C ALA A 284 32.75 7.79 6.80
N TYR A 285 32.60 9.10 6.50
CA TYR A 285 33.72 10.04 6.44
C TYR A 285 34.46 10.12 7.78
N VAL A 286 33.74 10.25 8.90
CA VAL A 286 34.33 10.25 10.25
C VAL A 286 35.10 8.95 10.56
N GLY A 287 34.63 7.82 10.01
CA GLY A 287 35.31 6.55 10.16
C GLY A 287 36.67 6.46 9.45
N GLU A 288 36.85 7.22 8.37
CA GLU A 288 38.04 7.17 7.51
C GLU A 288 39.10 8.23 7.89
N ASP A 289 38.70 9.50 8.01
CA ASP A 289 39.62 10.63 8.31
C ASP A 289 39.11 11.44 9.49
N LYS A 290 39.49 11.00 10.69
CA LYS A 290 38.97 11.51 11.96
C LYS A 290 39.28 13.00 12.17
N ASP A 291 40.50 13.44 11.89
CA ASP A 291 40.95 14.79 12.23
C ASP A 291 40.28 15.83 11.32
N ALA A 292 40.23 15.56 10.00
CA ALA A 292 39.55 16.45 9.06
C ALA A 292 38.02 16.42 9.26
N ALA A 293 37.43 15.24 9.46
CA ALA A 293 36.00 15.12 9.69
C ALA A 293 35.56 15.79 11.00
N LYS A 294 36.38 15.75 12.06
CA LYS A 294 36.09 16.43 13.32
C LYS A 294 35.96 17.94 13.16
N ALA A 295 36.86 18.57 12.41
CA ALA A 295 36.75 20.01 12.11
C ALA A 295 35.43 20.32 11.38
N TYR A 296 35.09 19.52 10.38
CA TYR A 296 33.87 19.69 9.59
C TYR A 296 32.58 19.45 10.40
N VAL A 297 32.51 18.41 11.25
CA VAL A 297 31.37 18.22 12.17
C VAL A 297 31.23 19.43 13.11
N GLY A 298 32.35 19.99 13.56
CA GLY A 298 32.37 21.24 14.31
C GLY A 298 31.72 22.42 13.58
N GLU A 299 31.89 22.52 12.26
CA GLU A 299 31.21 23.52 11.42
C GLU A 299 29.72 23.22 11.25
N LEU A 300 29.34 21.95 11.10
CA LEU A 300 27.93 21.56 10.98
C LEU A 300 27.14 21.87 12.26
N LEU A 301 27.76 21.75 13.44
CA LEU A 301 27.18 22.16 14.72
C LEU A 301 26.90 23.67 14.79
N ASP A 302 27.61 24.48 13.99
CA ASP A 302 27.44 25.93 13.88
C ASP A 302 26.61 26.37 12.65
N SER A 303 26.09 25.41 11.87
CA SER A 303 25.20 25.69 10.73
C SER A 303 24.00 26.54 11.16
N PRO A 304 23.47 27.45 10.32
CA PRO A 304 22.22 28.15 10.62
C PRO A 304 21.00 27.24 10.59
N TYR A 305 21.06 26.08 9.94
CA TYR A 305 19.93 25.16 9.80
C TYR A 305 19.86 24.14 10.94
N GLU A 306 18.70 24.03 11.57
CA GLU A 306 18.42 23.10 12.67
C GLU A 306 18.57 21.65 12.22
N THR A 307 18.07 21.30 11.04
CA THR A 307 18.20 19.94 10.48
C THR A 307 19.66 19.51 10.31
N THR A 308 20.52 20.40 9.82
CA THR A 308 21.96 20.14 9.69
C THR A 308 22.62 19.93 11.06
N ARG A 309 22.25 20.74 12.06
CA ARG A 309 22.74 20.57 13.44
C ARG A 309 22.29 19.25 14.07
N ARG A 310 21.05 18.80 13.82
CA ARG A 310 20.55 17.49 14.28
C ARG A 310 21.41 16.34 13.75
N ILE A 311 21.70 16.32 12.45
CA ILE A 311 22.57 15.31 11.83
C ILE A 311 23.98 15.34 12.44
N ALA A 312 24.51 16.53 12.74
CA ALA A 312 25.81 16.67 13.40
C ALA A 312 25.80 16.11 14.84
N ILE A 313 24.77 16.40 15.63
CA ILE A 313 24.62 15.88 17.01
C ILE A 313 24.52 14.35 16.98
N TYR A 314 23.66 13.81 16.10
CA TYR A 314 23.56 12.36 15.87
C TYR A 314 24.92 11.74 15.49
N THR A 315 25.69 12.42 14.64
CA THR A 315 27.03 11.95 14.26
C THR A 315 27.99 11.92 15.46
N VAL A 316 27.95 12.93 16.34
CA VAL A 316 28.77 12.97 17.56
C VAL A 316 28.42 11.80 18.49
N ASP A 317 27.14 11.47 18.65
CA ASP A 317 26.68 10.29 19.40
C ASP A 317 27.23 8.99 18.78
N GLN A 318 26.94 8.75 17.50
CA GLN A 318 27.32 7.48 16.84
C GLN A 318 28.83 7.29 16.59
N ARG A 319 29.62 8.36 16.72
CA ARG A 319 31.10 8.37 16.57
C ARG A 319 31.78 9.05 17.75
N TYR A 320 31.23 8.86 18.95
CA TYR A 320 31.66 9.57 20.15
C TYR A 320 33.16 9.42 20.46
N GLN A 321 33.73 8.21 20.32
CA GLN A 321 35.17 7.99 20.54
C GLN A 321 36.07 8.85 19.64
N GLN A 322 35.60 9.20 18.44
CA GLN A 322 36.33 10.03 17.48
C GLN A 322 36.01 11.52 17.65
N LEU A 323 34.85 11.87 18.20
CA LEU A 323 34.30 13.23 18.19
C LEU A 323 34.03 13.82 19.58
N ASN A 324 34.39 13.13 20.67
CA ASN A 324 34.14 13.58 22.04
C ASN A 324 34.72 14.99 22.35
N ASP A 325 35.81 15.41 21.73
CA ASP A 325 36.34 16.79 21.86
C ASP A 325 35.30 17.87 21.49
N LEU A 326 34.31 17.54 20.66
CA LEU A 326 33.25 18.46 20.24
C LEU A 326 32.11 18.56 21.26
N ILE A 327 32.11 17.75 22.32
CA ILE A 327 30.99 17.65 23.25
C ILE A 327 30.65 19.01 23.91
N GLY A 328 31.65 19.84 24.18
CA GLY A 328 31.45 21.21 24.71
C GLY A 328 30.74 22.15 23.72
N ARG A 329 30.75 21.85 22.41
CA ARG A 329 29.97 22.58 21.39
C ARG A 329 28.54 22.04 21.25
N VAL A 330 28.31 20.80 21.69
CA VAL A 330 27.00 20.15 21.68
C VAL A 330 26.20 20.52 22.93
N ILE A 331 26.82 20.51 24.11
CA ILE A 331 26.18 20.84 25.40
C ILE A 331 26.05 22.37 25.55
N ILE A 332 25.09 22.94 24.86
CA ILE A 332 24.73 24.36 24.91
C ILE A 332 23.20 24.51 24.92
N GLU A 333 22.72 25.56 25.59
CA GLU A 333 21.28 25.79 25.84
C GLU A 333 20.40 25.67 24.59
N ARG A 334 20.89 26.16 23.43
CA ARG A 334 20.14 26.12 22.15
C ARG A 334 19.76 24.71 21.69
N HIS A 335 20.51 23.67 22.08
CA HIS A 335 20.22 22.28 21.71
C HIS A 335 19.28 21.59 22.70
N PHE A 336 18.98 22.19 23.86
CA PHE A 336 18.05 21.63 24.84
C PHE A 336 16.60 22.06 24.54
N THR A 337 16.19 21.93 23.28
CA THR A 337 14.86 22.30 22.76
C THR A 337 14.17 21.11 22.10
N SER A 338 12.87 21.25 21.79
CA SER A 338 12.06 20.18 21.20
C SER A 338 12.61 19.69 19.86
N ASN A 339 13.15 20.56 19.01
CA ASN A 339 13.59 20.17 17.67
C ASN A 339 14.85 19.28 17.70
N PHE A 340 15.69 19.38 18.74
CA PHE A 340 16.90 18.57 18.92
C PHE A 340 16.72 17.42 19.91
N ARG A 341 15.51 17.24 20.44
CA ARG A 341 15.26 16.38 21.61
C ARG A 341 15.79 14.98 21.41
N HIS A 342 15.48 14.37 20.28
CA HIS A 342 15.81 12.98 20.02
C HIS A 342 17.33 12.76 19.99
N GLU A 343 18.05 13.49 19.16
CA GLU A 343 19.48 13.30 19.00
C GLU A 343 20.26 13.69 20.27
N MET A 344 19.83 14.75 20.99
CA MET A 344 20.47 15.17 22.24
C MET A 344 20.19 14.21 23.40
N TRP A 345 18.96 13.69 23.50
CA TRP A 345 18.59 12.76 24.56
C TRP A 345 19.40 11.47 24.46
N HIS A 346 19.51 10.90 23.26
CA HIS A 346 20.30 9.69 23.02
C HIS A 346 21.80 9.93 23.26
N LEU A 347 22.35 11.07 22.81
CA LEU A 347 23.74 11.43 23.10
C LEU A 347 24.03 11.47 24.61
N LEU A 348 23.14 12.07 25.40
CA LEU A 348 23.28 12.11 26.86
C LEU A 348 23.12 10.71 27.45
N CYS A 349 22.09 9.96 27.05
CA CYS A 349 21.84 8.62 27.56
C CYS A 349 23.03 7.68 27.32
N ASN A 350 23.63 7.74 26.13
CA ASN A 350 24.70 6.84 25.72
C ASN A 350 26.05 7.22 26.36
N HIS A 351 26.36 8.52 26.47
CA HIS A 351 27.73 8.98 26.74
C HIS A 351 27.91 9.83 27.99
N TYR A 352 26.86 10.10 28.77
CA TYR A 352 27.00 10.82 30.05
C TYR A 352 28.01 10.19 31.03
N PRO A 353 28.18 8.87 31.13
CA PRO A 353 29.22 8.28 31.97
C PRO A 353 30.65 8.65 31.54
N GLU A 354 30.84 8.87 30.25
CA GLU A 354 32.14 9.05 29.59
C GLU A 354 32.60 10.51 29.53
N ILE A 355 31.69 11.48 29.69
CA ILE A 355 32.05 12.92 29.73
C ILE A 355 32.73 13.30 31.06
N SER A 356 33.55 14.35 31.01
CA SER A 356 34.32 14.85 32.15
C SER A 356 33.42 15.46 33.24
N ARG A 357 33.94 15.59 34.46
CA ARG A 357 33.24 16.24 35.57
C ARG A 357 32.82 17.69 35.25
N GLN A 358 33.62 18.40 34.45
CA GLN A 358 33.32 19.76 34.03
C GLN A 358 32.13 19.78 33.05
N GLU A 359 32.07 18.84 32.11
CA GLU A 359 30.96 18.73 31.17
C GLU A 359 29.68 18.27 31.85
N LYS A 360 29.74 17.36 32.82
CA LYS A 360 28.59 17.00 33.67
C LYS A 360 27.99 18.23 34.37
N ALA A 361 28.85 19.09 34.93
CA ALA A 361 28.41 20.34 35.54
C ALA A 361 27.78 21.30 34.51
N LEU A 362 28.25 21.31 33.26
CA LEU A 362 27.61 22.07 32.18
C LEU A 362 26.23 21.52 31.84
N VAL A 363 26.06 20.20 31.67
CA VAL A 363 24.76 19.55 31.43
C VAL A 363 23.78 19.91 32.55
N GLN A 364 24.19 19.71 33.80
CA GLN A 364 23.37 20.04 34.98
C GLN A 364 23.02 21.53 35.01
N GLY A 365 23.97 22.41 34.71
CA GLY A 365 23.75 23.85 34.65
C GLY A 365 22.76 24.28 33.57
N VAL A 366 22.86 23.71 32.36
CA VAL A 366 21.92 23.96 31.27
C VAL A 366 20.51 23.48 31.65
N ILE A 367 20.38 22.24 32.14
CA ILE A 367 19.09 21.70 32.60
C ILE A 367 18.50 22.58 33.71
N ALA A 368 19.29 22.97 34.71
CA ALA A 368 18.85 23.83 35.80
C ALA A 368 18.45 25.25 35.32
N GLY A 369 19.01 25.70 34.20
CA GLY A 369 18.66 26.96 33.54
C GLY A 369 17.37 26.93 32.73
N LEU A 370 16.86 25.74 32.35
CA LEU A 370 15.62 25.63 31.59
C LEU A 370 14.44 26.14 32.43
N VAL A 371 13.72 27.13 31.90
CA VAL A 371 12.53 27.73 32.52
C VAL A 371 11.45 27.89 31.46
N VAL A 372 10.24 27.39 31.75
CA VAL A 372 9.06 27.61 30.91
C VAL A 372 8.26 28.74 31.52
N GLN A 373 8.02 29.80 30.74
CA GLN A 373 7.25 30.97 31.18
C GLN A 373 5.84 30.97 30.58
N ASP A 374 4.89 31.62 31.25
CA ASP A 374 3.58 31.94 30.71
C ASP A 374 3.60 33.23 29.87
N ASP A 375 2.44 33.61 29.32
CA ASP A 375 2.29 34.81 28.48
C ASP A 375 2.62 36.12 29.23
N ASN A 376 2.72 36.09 30.56
CA ASN A 376 3.10 37.22 31.42
C ASN A 376 4.56 37.14 31.90
N ALA A 377 5.38 36.28 31.29
CA ALA A 377 6.78 36.02 31.66
C ALA A 377 6.96 35.46 33.10
N GLN A 378 5.91 34.88 33.70
CA GLN A 378 6.01 34.19 34.98
C GLN A 378 6.35 32.72 34.77
N GLN A 379 7.24 32.18 35.61
CA GLN A 379 7.62 30.77 35.54
C GLN A 379 6.43 29.85 35.82
N ARG A 380 6.16 28.93 34.90
CA ARG A 380 5.27 27.79 35.12
C ARG A 380 6.04 26.66 35.76
N GLU A 381 5.87 26.49 37.07
CA GLU A 381 6.63 25.52 37.87
C GLU A 381 6.50 24.08 37.32
N GLY A 382 5.28 23.60 37.08
CA GLY A 382 5.03 22.26 36.54
C GLY A 382 5.62 22.04 35.14
N ALA A 383 5.42 22.96 34.20
CA ALA A 383 5.97 22.84 32.85
C ALA A 383 7.51 22.93 32.84
N THR A 384 8.09 23.75 33.73
CA THR A 384 9.53 23.82 33.93
C THR A 384 10.07 22.50 34.48
N ALA A 385 9.43 21.93 35.50
CA ALA A 385 9.80 20.65 36.06
C ALA A 385 9.68 19.52 35.02
N TYR A 386 8.64 19.53 34.17
CA TYR A 386 8.46 18.57 33.07
C TYR A 386 9.59 18.65 32.05
N GLN A 387 9.90 19.87 31.57
CA GLN A 387 10.99 20.10 30.62
C GLN A 387 12.35 19.66 31.18
N ARG A 388 12.61 19.88 32.47
CA ARG A 388 13.84 19.40 33.15
C ARG A 388 13.84 17.88 33.30
N ALA A 389 12.72 17.29 33.69
CA ALA A 389 12.57 15.84 33.85
C ALA A 389 12.87 15.09 32.54
N ILE A 390 12.47 15.62 31.39
CA ILE A 390 12.80 15.05 30.06
C ILE A 390 14.31 14.85 29.93
N TRP A 391 15.12 15.88 30.14
CA TRP A 391 16.58 15.78 29.98
C TRP A 391 17.26 15.00 31.11
N LEU A 392 16.78 15.16 32.35
CA LEU A 392 17.29 14.42 33.50
C LEU A 392 17.04 12.91 33.36
N SER A 393 15.96 12.51 32.67
CA SER A 393 15.65 11.09 32.46
C SER A 393 16.76 10.34 31.71
N ALA A 394 17.48 10.99 30.81
CA ALA A 394 18.62 10.42 30.09
C ALA A 394 19.81 10.12 31.02
N ILE A 395 19.94 10.84 32.14
CA ILE A 395 21.15 10.82 32.99
C ILE A 395 20.90 10.37 34.44
N LYS A 396 19.65 10.14 34.83
CA LYS A 396 19.21 9.89 36.22
C LYS A 396 19.89 8.71 36.92
N ASN A 397 20.45 7.77 36.16
CA ASN A 397 21.05 6.53 36.68
C ASN A 397 22.58 6.62 36.87
N TYR A 398 23.20 7.77 36.59
CA TYR A 398 24.66 7.91 36.53
C TYR A 398 25.28 8.75 37.67
N GLY A 399 24.47 9.17 38.63
CA GLY A 399 24.93 9.81 39.87
C GLY A 399 23.79 10.11 40.85
N ASP A 400 24.13 10.28 42.12
CA ASP A 400 23.16 10.54 43.19
C ASP A 400 22.48 11.91 43.03
N ASP A 401 23.25 12.92 42.60
CA ASP A 401 22.77 14.30 42.37
C ASP A 401 21.78 14.36 41.21
N GLU A 402 22.09 13.73 40.06
CA GLU A 402 21.21 13.68 38.88
C GLU A 402 19.90 12.95 39.21
N GLY A 403 20.00 11.81 39.89
CA GLY A 403 18.84 11.04 40.32
C GLY A 403 17.99 11.83 41.33
N GLN A 404 18.61 12.64 42.21
CA GLN A 404 17.89 13.51 43.12
C GLN A 404 17.14 14.62 42.38
N LEU A 405 17.81 15.33 41.46
CA LEU A 405 17.19 16.39 40.64
C LEU A 405 16.02 15.84 39.82
N TYR A 406 16.15 14.64 39.25
CA TYR A 406 15.06 13.96 38.55
C TYR A 406 13.88 13.72 39.49
N ARG A 407 14.11 13.10 40.66
CA ARG A 407 13.06 12.83 41.66
C ARG A 407 12.37 14.10 42.15
N GLU A 408 13.10 15.20 42.30
CA GLU A 408 12.52 16.52 42.64
C GLU A 408 11.58 17.02 41.55
N CYS A 409 11.97 16.89 40.27
CA CYS A 409 11.10 17.25 39.16
C CYS A 409 9.86 16.34 39.10
N ILE A 410 10.02 15.02 39.26
CA ILE A 410 8.90 14.04 39.26
C ILE A 410 7.90 14.34 40.39
N LYS A 411 8.35 14.74 41.58
CA LYS A 411 7.47 15.15 42.68
C LYS A 411 6.57 16.35 42.32
N ILE A 412 7.06 17.26 41.48
CA ILE A 412 6.30 18.44 41.04
C ILE A 412 5.27 18.05 39.97
N ILE A 413 5.64 17.20 39.00
CA ILE A 413 4.77 16.86 37.86
C ILE A 413 3.85 15.66 38.11
N SER A 414 4.05 14.90 39.18
CA SER A 414 3.22 13.74 39.58
C SER A 414 3.13 12.61 38.53
N GLY A 415 4.17 12.43 37.70
CA GLY A 415 4.29 11.37 36.68
C GLY A 415 5.64 11.38 35.97
N GLU A 416 6.08 10.27 35.36
CA GLU A 416 7.30 10.24 34.53
C GLU A 416 6.98 10.67 33.08
N PRO A 417 7.88 11.39 32.39
CA PRO A 417 7.68 11.70 30.97
C PRO A 417 7.67 10.42 30.10
N GLU A 418 6.61 10.22 29.33
CA GLU A 418 6.52 9.14 28.34
C GLU A 418 7.26 9.51 27.05
N HIS A 419 8.01 8.57 26.47
CA HIS A 419 8.87 8.78 25.29
C HIS A 419 9.72 10.06 25.39
N PRO A 420 10.56 10.20 26.45
CA PRO A 420 11.28 11.44 26.73
C PRO A 420 12.28 11.86 25.64
N ASP A 421 12.64 10.95 24.75
CA ASP A 421 13.49 11.21 23.59
C ASP A 421 12.75 11.90 22.43
N PHE A 422 11.42 11.78 22.31
CA PHE A 422 10.68 12.39 21.19
C PHE A 422 9.95 13.69 21.57
N SER A 423 9.98 14.68 20.68
CA SER A 423 9.21 15.93 20.86
C SER A 423 7.75 15.82 20.46
N SER A 424 7.46 14.87 19.59
CA SER A 424 6.15 14.37 19.23
C SER A 424 6.32 12.89 18.95
N TYR A 425 5.61 12.04 19.66
CA TYR A 425 5.60 10.60 19.45
C TYR A 425 4.18 10.19 19.07
N MET A 426 4.03 9.58 17.90
CA MET A 426 2.77 9.00 17.48
C MET A 426 2.75 7.53 17.85
N THR A 427 2.09 7.24 18.97
CA THR A 427 1.68 5.88 19.27
C THR A 427 0.51 5.55 18.35
N SER A 428 0.68 4.63 17.40
CA SER A 428 -0.47 3.94 16.81
C SER A 428 -1.00 2.97 17.87
N GLY A 429 -1.80 3.51 18.77
CA GLY A 429 -2.36 2.83 19.93
C GLY A 429 -3.42 3.70 20.59
N TRP A 430 -4.40 3.07 21.20
CA TRP A 430 -5.40 3.78 22.00
C TRP A 430 -4.69 4.48 23.15
N VAL A 431 -5.02 5.75 23.41
CA VAL A 431 -4.58 6.45 24.62
C VAL A 431 -4.97 5.57 25.82
N ASP A 432 -4.02 5.28 26.72
CA ASP A 432 -4.32 4.51 27.93
C ASP A 432 -4.90 5.47 28.96
N HIS A 433 -6.23 5.54 29.01
CA HIS A 433 -6.93 6.47 29.89
C HIS A 433 -6.79 6.01 31.34
N LYS A 434 -6.19 6.85 32.19
CA LYS A 434 -5.99 6.56 33.62
C LYS A 434 -7.33 6.72 34.37
N SER A 435 -7.59 5.85 35.35
CA SER A 435 -8.77 5.98 36.22
C SER A 435 -8.47 6.78 37.48
N ALA A 436 -9.42 7.60 37.91
CA ALA A 436 -9.35 8.30 39.18
C ALA A 436 -9.56 7.37 40.39
N ILE A 437 -10.20 6.22 40.17
CA ILE A 437 -10.56 5.24 41.21
C ILE A 437 -9.98 3.89 40.78
N SER A 438 -9.22 3.24 41.66
CA SER A 438 -8.61 1.94 41.33
C SER A 438 -9.67 0.83 41.23
N LYS A 439 -9.34 -0.25 40.51
CA LYS A 439 -10.19 -1.43 40.41
C LYS A 439 -10.49 -2.04 41.78
N GLU A 440 -9.49 -2.10 42.66
CA GLU A 440 -9.61 -2.64 44.01
C GLU A 440 -10.55 -1.78 44.88
N GLU A 441 -10.55 -0.46 44.71
CA GLU A 441 -11.49 0.44 45.38
C GLU A 441 -12.93 0.23 44.89
N LEU A 442 -13.15 0.14 43.57
CA LEU A 442 -14.47 -0.14 43.00
C LEU A 442 -15.05 -1.47 43.51
N ILE A 443 -14.20 -2.50 43.63
CA ILE A 443 -14.58 -3.81 44.17
C ILE A 443 -14.87 -3.73 45.67
N SER A 444 -14.24 -2.82 46.41
CA SER A 444 -14.42 -2.71 47.86
C SER A 444 -15.79 -2.13 48.26
N TRP A 445 -16.39 -1.27 47.43
CA TRP A 445 -17.65 -0.60 47.72
C TRP A 445 -18.86 -1.52 47.59
N ASP A 446 -19.84 -1.35 48.48
CA ASP A 446 -21.17 -1.97 48.30
C ASP A 446 -21.95 -1.29 47.17
N SER A 447 -23.11 -1.84 46.80
CA SER A 447 -23.90 -1.34 45.67
C SER A 447 -24.33 0.13 45.85
N ASP A 448 -24.74 0.53 47.05
CA ASP A 448 -25.26 1.87 47.31
C ASP A 448 -24.13 2.91 47.27
N GLU A 449 -22.98 2.58 47.88
CA GLU A 449 -21.81 3.46 47.86
C GLU A 449 -21.19 3.54 46.45
N LEU A 450 -21.13 2.44 45.70
CA LEU A 450 -20.65 2.45 44.30
C LEU A 450 -21.51 3.36 43.43
N ILE A 451 -22.84 3.27 43.53
CA ILE A 451 -23.76 4.12 42.77
C ILE A 451 -23.55 5.60 43.12
N LYS A 452 -23.47 5.90 44.41
CA LYS A 452 -23.29 7.26 44.91
C LYS A 452 -21.96 7.86 44.44
N GLN A 453 -20.85 7.12 44.55
CA GLN A 453 -19.52 7.61 44.18
C GLN A 453 -19.39 7.82 42.66
N LEU A 454 -19.88 6.88 41.85
CA LEU A 454 -19.84 7.01 40.39
C LEU A 454 -20.70 8.19 39.90
N ASN A 455 -21.92 8.36 40.41
CA ASN A 455 -22.76 9.49 40.02
C ASN A 455 -22.17 10.83 40.49
N ALA A 456 -21.61 10.90 41.70
CA ALA A 456 -20.93 12.10 42.19
C ALA A 456 -19.71 12.46 41.33
N TYR A 457 -18.96 11.45 40.85
CA TYR A 457 -17.84 11.69 39.93
C TYR A 457 -18.34 12.26 38.60
N LEU A 458 -19.40 11.68 38.01
CA LEU A 458 -19.98 12.16 36.77
C LEU A 458 -20.54 13.58 36.86
N GLU A 459 -21.14 13.95 38.00
CA GLU A 459 -21.66 15.30 38.27
C GLU A 459 -20.55 16.34 38.49
N SER A 460 -19.45 15.94 39.14
CA SER A 460 -18.32 16.84 39.44
C SER A 460 -17.32 16.96 38.28
N TYR A 461 -17.43 16.13 37.25
CA TYR A 461 -16.58 16.16 36.05
C TYR A 461 -16.87 17.42 35.20
N ALA A 462 -16.26 18.54 35.59
CA ALA A 462 -16.19 19.75 34.79
C ALA A 462 -15.00 19.67 33.84
N SER A 463 -15.27 19.73 32.53
CA SER A 463 -14.27 19.71 31.45
C SER A 463 -13.22 20.84 31.63
N PRO A 464 -12.00 20.50 32.08
CA PRO A 464 -10.86 20.56 31.16
C PRO A 464 -10.00 19.30 31.25
N ARG A 465 -9.74 18.69 30.09
CA ARG A 465 -8.79 17.57 29.93
C ARG A 465 -7.42 17.96 30.50
N MET A 466 -6.99 17.34 31.60
CA MET A 466 -5.58 17.25 31.92
C MET A 466 -4.95 16.22 30.98
N PHE A 467 -3.95 16.64 30.19
CA PHE A 467 -3.17 15.71 29.37
C PHE A 467 -2.51 14.67 30.30
N ASP A 468 -2.78 13.38 30.07
CA ASP A 468 -2.30 12.25 30.87
C ASP A 468 -2.80 12.18 32.33
N GLY A 469 -3.90 12.89 32.65
CA GLY A 469 -4.59 12.80 33.94
C GLY A 469 -5.72 11.76 33.95
N PRO A 470 -6.20 11.33 35.14
CA PRO A 470 -7.33 10.44 35.21
C PRO A 470 -8.58 11.10 34.62
N ASP A 471 -9.32 10.38 33.79
CA ASP A 471 -10.51 10.90 33.13
C ASP A 471 -11.69 9.92 33.21
N LEU A 472 -12.83 10.37 32.70
CA LEU A 472 -14.05 9.58 32.71
C LEU A 472 -13.90 8.28 31.90
N GLU A 473 -13.13 8.30 30.80
CA GLU A 473 -12.92 7.12 29.96
C GLU A 473 -12.10 6.06 30.71
N GLY A 474 -11.05 6.47 31.43
CA GLY A 474 -10.24 5.58 32.26
C GLY A 474 -11.03 4.99 33.41
N LEU A 475 -11.91 5.77 34.03
CA LEU A 475 -12.83 5.27 35.05
C LEU A 475 -13.84 4.26 34.47
N THR A 476 -14.45 4.53 33.32
CA THR A 476 -15.36 3.58 32.67
C THR A 476 -14.66 2.28 32.30
N LYS A 477 -13.45 2.34 31.72
CA LYS A 477 -12.62 1.16 31.44
C LYS A 477 -12.30 0.38 32.71
N THR A 478 -11.92 1.06 33.79
CA THR A 478 -11.61 0.42 35.08
C THR A 478 -12.85 -0.21 35.73
N LEU A 479 -14.02 0.43 35.61
CA LEU A 479 -15.29 -0.15 36.02
C LEU A 479 -15.61 -1.43 35.25
N ARG A 480 -15.44 -1.44 33.92
CA ARG A 480 -15.60 -2.66 33.11
C ARG A 480 -14.70 -3.79 33.62
N GLN A 481 -13.43 -3.48 33.87
CA GLN A 481 -12.47 -4.47 34.41
C GLN A 481 -12.86 -4.97 35.80
N ALA A 482 -13.39 -4.10 36.68
CA ALA A 482 -13.90 -4.50 38.00
C ALA A 482 -15.10 -5.46 37.88
N ILE A 483 -16.03 -5.19 36.97
CA ILE A 483 -17.19 -6.06 36.70
C ILE A 483 -16.73 -7.40 36.14
N LYS A 484 -15.78 -7.41 35.19
CA LYS A 484 -15.21 -8.65 34.64
C LYS A 484 -14.44 -9.48 35.67
N ALA A 485 -13.83 -8.84 36.66
CA ALA A 485 -13.09 -9.53 37.72
C ALA A 485 -14.01 -10.22 38.74
N GLU A 486 -15.13 -9.60 39.10
CA GLU A 486 -16.11 -10.18 40.05
C GLU A 486 -17.55 -10.22 39.48
N PRO A 487 -17.81 -10.92 38.36
CA PRO A 487 -19.10 -10.83 37.66
C PRO A 487 -20.27 -11.36 38.49
N LEU A 488 -20.02 -12.32 39.39
CA LEU A 488 -21.03 -12.87 40.29
C LEU A 488 -21.42 -11.91 41.43
N ARG A 489 -20.62 -10.89 41.72
CA ARG A 489 -20.96 -9.87 42.72
C ARG A 489 -22.09 -8.95 42.23
N PHE A 490 -22.13 -8.72 40.92
CA PHE A 490 -22.99 -7.70 40.31
C PHE A 490 -24.27 -8.28 39.70
N HIS A 491 -24.25 -9.52 39.22
CA HIS A 491 -25.29 -10.06 38.34
C HIS A 491 -26.72 -10.05 38.93
N ASP A 492 -26.89 -10.44 40.20
CA ASP A 492 -28.19 -10.53 40.88
C ASP A 492 -28.74 -9.16 41.33
N LYS A 493 -27.94 -8.10 41.20
CA LYS A 493 -28.26 -6.72 41.59
C LYS A 493 -28.22 -5.75 40.43
N LEU A 494 -28.18 -6.22 39.19
CA LEU A 494 -28.05 -5.36 38.00
C LEU A 494 -29.08 -4.22 37.98
N GLN A 495 -30.31 -4.48 38.42
CA GLN A 495 -31.36 -3.46 38.49
C GLN A 495 -31.00 -2.23 39.34
N ASN A 496 -30.24 -2.41 40.41
CA ASN A 496 -29.84 -1.30 41.29
C ASN A 496 -28.97 -0.30 40.52
N TYR A 497 -28.19 -0.76 39.56
CA TYR A 497 -27.29 0.06 38.76
C TYR A 497 -28.00 0.79 37.60
N SER A 498 -29.30 0.56 37.39
CA SER A 498 -30.07 1.22 36.32
C SER A 498 -30.23 2.73 36.55
N THR A 499 -29.87 3.23 37.74
CA THR A 499 -29.85 4.66 38.11
C THR A 499 -28.51 5.35 37.92
N LEU A 500 -27.49 4.64 37.46
CA LEU A 500 -26.21 5.24 37.10
C LEU A 500 -26.34 6.14 35.86
N GLY A 501 -25.38 7.03 35.67
CA GLY A 501 -25.20 7.73 34.40
C GLY A 501 -24.91 6.77 33.24
N LEU A 502 -25.31 7.17 32.03
CA LEU A 502 -25.19 6.35 30.81
C LEU A 502 -23.77 5.78 30.56
N PRO A 503 -22.67 6.54 30.79
CA PRO A 503 -21.32 6.00 30.61
C PRO A 503 -21.07 4.74 31.43
N TYR A 504 -21.58 4.67 32.66
CA TYR A 504 -21.37 3.49 33.51
C TYR A 504 -22.35 2.36 33.17
N ILE A 505 -23.61 2.66 32.84
CA ILE A 505 -24.57 1.65 32.37
C ILE A 505 -24.02 0.90 31.16
N HIS A 506 -23.40 1.63 30.22
CA HIS A 506 -22.76 1.06 29.04
C HIS A 506 -21.72 0.00 29.42
N GLU A 507 -20.89 0.27 30.42
CA GLU A 507 -19.82 -0.64 30.83
C GLU A 507 -20.33 -1.92 31.48
N PHE A 508 -21.51 -1.91 32.13
CA PHE A 508 -22.16 -3.15 32.58
C PHE A 508 -22.53 -4.02 31.39
N ILE A 509 -23.20 -3.46 30.38
CA ILE A 509 -23.60 -4.19 29.17
C ILE A 509 -22.37 -4.75 28.45
N GLU A 510 -21.35 -3.92 28.25
CA GLU A 510 -20.11 -4.29 27.58
C GLU A 510 -19.31 -5.35 28.33
N ALA A 511 -19.18 -5.24 29.66
CA ALA A 511 -18.46 -6.23 30.47
C ALA A 511 -19.04 -7.64 30.32
N TYR A 512 -20.36 -7.78 30.43
CA TYR A 512 -21.01 -9.09 30.28
C TYR A 512 -21.00 -9.58 28.82
N ARG A 513 -21.12 -8.68 27.84
CA ARG A 513 -20.97 -9.02 26.42
C ARG A 513 -19.57 -9.57 26.11
N GLU A 514 -18.53 -8.95 26.65
CA GLU A 514 -17.15 -9.42 26.52
C GLU A 514 -16.95 -10.78 27.19
N LEU A 515 -17.37 -10.95 28.44
CA LEU A 515 -17.29 -12.23 29.15
C LEU A 515 -18.01 -13.36 28.38
N TRP A 516 -19.17 -13.05 27.79
CA TRP A 516 -19.90 -13.98 26.95
C TRP A 516 -19.10 -14.37 25.71
N SER A 517 -18.53 -13.38 25.01
CA SER A 517 -17.72 -13.59 23.80
C SER A 517 -16.42 -14.34 24.08
N GLU A 518 -15.82 -14.12 25.25
CA GLU A 518 -14.65 -14.83 25.78
C GLU A 518 -14.98 -16.25 26.27
N LYS A 519 -16.26 -16.67 26.22
CA LYS A 519 -16.74 -17.99 26.68
C LYS A 519 -16.39 -18.28 28.15
N ALA A 520 -16.46 -17.26 28.99
CA ALA A 520 -16.24 -17.39 30.44
C ALA A 520 -17.18 -18.45 31.04
N GLN A 521 -16.70 -19.20 32.03
CA GLN A 521 -17.49 -20.26 32.68
C GLN A 521 -18.29 -19.68 33.85
N LEU A 522 -19.52 -19.24 33.57
CA LEU A 522 -20.41 -18.56 34.51
C LEU A 522 -21.83 -19.19 34.44
N PRO A 523 -22.70 -19.00 35.45
CA PRO A 523 -24.10 -19.44 35.42
C PRO A 523 -24.92 -18.59 34.44
N TRP A 524 -24.66 -18.78 33.15
CA TRP A 524 -25.15 -17.89 32.09
C TRP A 524 -26.65 -17.85 31.96
N ASP A 525 -27.37 -18.95 32.19
CA ASP A 525 -28.84 -18.95 32.12
C ASP A 525 -29.45 -17.96 33.12
N GLU A 526 -28.88 -17.87 34.32
CA GLU A 526 -29.29 -16.92 35.35
C GLU A 526 -28.84 -15.49 35.01
N ILE A 527 -27.57 -15.32 34.62
CA ILE A 527 -27.00 -14.01 34.26
C ILE A 527 -27.76 -13.37 33.10
N TRP A 528 -28.10 -14.13 32.06
CA TRP A 528 -28.86 -13.63 30.92
C TRP A 528 -30.26 -13.16 31.32
N GLY A 529 -30.93 -13.85 32.24
CA GLY A 529 -32.21 -13.41 32.80
C GLY A 529 -32.09 -12.02 33.42
N PHE A 530 -31.12 -11.82 34.31
CA PHE A 530 -30.88 -10.52 34.95
C PHE A 530 -30.44 -9.44 33.95
N LEU A 531 -29.61 -9.78 32.95
CA LEU A 531 -29.16 -8.83 31.92
C LEU A 531 -30.32 -8.32 31.06
N LEU A 532 -31.21 -9.22 30.61
CA LEU A 532 -32.37 -8.84 29.82
C LEU A 532 -33.36 -8.02 30.65
N GLU A 533 -33.57 -8.38 31.92
CA GLU A 533 -34.36 -7.56 32.84
C GLU A 533 -33.74 -6.18 33.00
N PHE A 534 -32.41 -6.08 33.11
CA PHE A 534 -31.70 -4.82 33.27
C PHE A 534 -31.85 -3.93 32.03
N CYS A 535 -31.66 -4.50 30.84
CA CYS A 535 -31.88 -3.81 29.57
C CYS A 535 -33.34 -3.34 29.45
N LEU A 536 -34.31 -4.19 29.79
CA LEU A 536 -35.74 -3.85 29.79
C LEU A 536 -36.05 -2.70 30.75
N GLY A 537 -35.46 -2.75 31.95
CA GLY A 537 -35.58 -1.72 32.98
C GLY A 537 -35.03 -0.37 32.52
N ILE A 538 -33.95 -0.34 31.74
CA ILE A 538 -33.37 0.89 31.17
C ILE A 538 -34.29 1.47 30.09
N VAL A 539 -34.69 0.66 29.10
CA VAL A 539 -35.44 1.15 27.94
C VAL A 539 -36.88 1.57 28.27
N LYS A 540 -37.44 1.10 29.38
CA LYS A 540 -38.75 1.54 29.89
C LYS A 540 -38.72 2.89 30.61
N GLN A 541 -37.55 3.45 30.92
CA GLN A 541 -37.45 4.72 31.62
C GLN A 541 -37.59 5.91 30.67
N ASP A 542 -38.55 6.80 30.92
CA ASP A 542 -38.73 8.02 30.10
C ASP A 542 -37.47 8.90 30.11
N ARG A 543 -36.74 8.96 31.23
CA ARG A 543 -35.50 9.72 31.33
C ARG A 543 -34.44 9.25 30.33
N PHE A 544 -34.39 7.96 29.98
CA PHE A 544 -33.41 7.41 29.04
C PHE A 544 -33.59 8.02 27.64
N TRP A 545 -34.84 8.23 27.24
CA TRP A 545 -35.23 8.77 25.94
C TRP A 545 -35.23 10.31 25.86
N SER A 546 -34.84 11.01 26.93
CA SER A 546 -34.72 12.48 26.93
C SER A 546 -33.75 12.97 25.85
N PRO A 547 -34.04 14.08 25.13
CA PRO A 547 -33.12 14.68 24.17
C PRO A 547 -31.74 15.02 24.75
N GLU A 548 -31.66 15.35 26.04
CA GLU A 548 -30.40 15.68 26.75
C GLU A 548 -29.40 14.51 26.73
N ASN A 549 -29.89 13.26 26.63
CA ASN A 549 -29.06 12.06 26.54
C ASN A 549 -28.50 11.80 25.13
N THR A 550 -28.85 12.65 24.16
CA THR A 550 -28.27 12.66 22.81
C THR A 550 -27.13 13.66 22.67
N GLU A 551 -26.98 14.62 23.59
CA GLU A 551 -25.95 15.65 23.52
C GLU A 551 -24.54 15.07 23.71
N LYS A 552 -23.64 15.34 22.75
CA LYS A 552 -22.24 14.92 22.82
C LYS A 552 -21.52 15.71 23.92
N ARG A 553 -21.46 15.18 25.14
CA ARG A 553 -20.67 15.76 26.26
C ARG A 553 -19.15 15.72 26.00
N SER A 554 -18.68 14.80 25.15
CA SER A 554 -17.40 14.82 24.40
C SER A 554 -17.38 13.66 23.39
N SER A 555 -16.35 13.50 22.56
CA SER A 555 -16.25 12.42 21.56
C SER A 555 -16.10 10.99 22.14
N PHE A 556 -15.89 10.83 23.45
CA PHE A 556 -15.52 9.55 24.09
C PHE A 556 -16.41 9.16 25.29
N VAL A 557 -17.58 9.79 25.45
CA VAL A 557 -18.48 9.51 26.57
C VAL A 557 -19.76 8.87 26.04
N ALA A 558 -20.09 7.67 26.53
CA ALA A 558 -21.26 6.94 26.05
C ALA A 558 -22.54 7.75 26.25
N ASN A 559 -23.33 7.83 25.19
CA ASN A 559 -24.63 8.50 25.14
C ASN A 559 -25.74 7.46 24.89
N ARG A 560 -26.98 7.92 24.67
CA ARG A 560 -28.12 7.01 24.41
C ARG A 560 -27.82 6.05 23.24
N TYR A 561 -27.25 6.55 22.15
CA TYR A 561 -26.95 5.76 20.95
C TYR A 561 -26.01 4.58 21.25
N TRP A 562 -24.98 4.79 22.07
CA TRP A 562 -24.05 3.73 22.46
C TRP A 562 -24.72 2.65 23.30
N ILE A 563 -25.63 3.03 24.22
CA ILE A 563 -26.41 2.05 24.99
C ILE A 563 -27.31 1.22 24.08
N VAL A 564 -28.02 1.87 23.14
CA VAL A 564 -28.88 1.17 22.18
C VAL A 564 -28.09 0.18 21.34
N SER A 565 -26.96 0.62 20.75
CA SER A 565 -26.03 -0.26 20.03
C SER A 565 -25.50 -1.41 20.90
N GLY A 566 -25.15 -1.12 22.15
CA GLY A 566 -24.64 -2.09 23.12
C GLY A 566 -25.66 -3.17 23.46
N ILE A 567 -26.93 -2.81 23.70
CA ILE A 567 -28.02 -3.75 23.95
C ILE A 567 -28.29 -4.62 22.71
N GLY A 568 -28.37 -4.01 21.51
CA GLY A 568 -28.52 -4.75 20.27
C GLY A 568 -27.41 -5.76 20.07
N SER A 569 -26.15 -5.33 20.19
CA SER A 569 -24.96 -6.18 20.06
C SER A 569 -24.90 -7.28 21.13
N LEU A 570 -25.37 -7.00 22.36
CA LEU A 570 -25.46 -8.01 23.42
C LEU A 570 -26.42 -9.12 22.98
N ILE A 571 -27.66 -8.78 22.60
CA ILE A 571 -28.67 -9.77 22.21
C ILE A 571 -28.25 -10.52 20.95
N GLU A 572 -27.64 -9.84 19.98
CA GLU A 572 -27.06 -10.47 18.80
C GLU A 572 -25.97 -11.49 19.19
N ALA A 573 -25.04 -11.12 20.08
CA ALA A 573 -24.01 -12.04 20.58
C ALA A 573 -24.61 -13.25 21.31
N GLY A 574 -25.75 -13.07 21.99
CA GLY A 574 -26.50 -14.14 22.66
C GLY A 574 -27.30 -15.06 21.75
N THR A 575 -27.43 -14.74 20.47
CA THR A 575 -28.31 -15.47 19.51
C THR A 575 -27.62 -15.93 18.23
N LYS A 576 -26.53 -15.29 17.80
CA LYS A 576 -25.89 -15.51 16.49
C LYS A 576 -25.29 -16.91 16.25
N ALA A 577 -24.95 -17.66 17.29
CA ALA A 577 -24.32 -18.97 17.18
C ALA A 577 -25.04 -20.02 18.04
N ASP A 578 -25.74 -20.96 17.40
CA ASP A 578 -26.56 -21.98 18.09
C ASP A 578 -25.79 -22.79 19.17
N GLU A 579 -24.49 -23.02 18.99
CA GLU A 579 -23.62 -23.72 19.95
C GLU A 579 -23.28 -22.91 21.20
N HIS A 580 -23.40 -21.59 21.14
CA HIS A 580 -23.08 -20.64 22.19
C HIS A 580 -24.12 -19.53 22.23
N ALA A 581 -25.31 -19.87 22.72
CA ALA A 581 -26.49 -19.02 22.75
C ALA A 581 -27.27 -19.18 24.08
N PHE A 582 -27.93 -18.13 24.57
CA PHE A 582 -28.65 -18.14 25.86
C PHE A 582 -29.89 -19.06 25.86
N SER A 583 -30.47 -19.46 26.98
CA SER A 583 -31.64 -20.38 27.01
C SER A 583 -32.83 -19.98 26.11
N GLU A 584 -33.50 -20.93 25.46
CA GLU A 584 -34.73 -20.69 24.64
C GLU A 584 -35.85 -19.99 25.43
N ARG A 585 -35.85 -20.12 26.76
CA ARG A 585 -36.83 -19.50 27.67
C ARG A 585 -36.74 -17.96 27.72
N LEU A 586 -35.65 -17.38 27.21
CA LEU A 586 -35.37 -15.95 27.25
C LEU A 586 -35.66 -15.25 25.91
N LEU A 587 -36.11 -15.98 24.88
CA LEU A 587 -36.37 -15.42 23.55
C LEU A 587 -37.43 -14.31 23.59
N ASP A 588 -38.57 -14.55 24.25
CA ASP A 588 -39.67 -13.58 24.36
C ASP A 588 -39.22 -12.29 25.08
N GLN A 589 -38.35 -12.42 26.08
CA GLN A 589 -37.84 -11.29 26.83
C GLN A 589 -36.84 -10.46 26.01
N ALA A 590 -35.97 -11.13 25.25
CA ALA A 590 -35.07 -10.47 24.31
C ALA A 590 -35.84 -9.75 23.19
N GLU A 591 -36.91 -10.37 22.70
CA GLU A 591 -37.83 -9.77 21.73
C GLU A 591 -38.46 -8.49 22.28
N GLU A 592 -39.01 -8.51 23.50
CA GLU A 592 -39.63 -7.34 24.13
C GLU A 592 -38.65 -6.14 24.19
N VAL A 593 -37.39 -6.39 24.57
CA VAL A 593 -36.35 -5.35 24.62
C VAL A 593 -36.08 -4.76 23.23
N ILE A 594 -35.90 -5.61 22.22
CA ILE A 594 -35.62 -5.18 20.84
C ILE A 594 -36.79 -4.36 20.29
N LEU A 595 -38.03 -4.79 20.51
CA LEU A 595 -39.21 -4.09 19.98
C LEU A 595 -39.35 -2.68 20.56
N ILE A 596 -39.07 -2.48 21.85
CA ILE A 596 -39.07 -1.14 22.46
C ILE A 596 -37.97 -0.26 21.83
N LEU A 597 -36.79 -0.82 21.59
CA LEU A 597 -35.68 -0.10 20.94
C LEU A 597 -36.04 0.30 19.50
N LEU A 598 -36.61 -0.60 18.72
CA LEU A 598 -37.04 -0.34 17.34
C LEU A 598 -38.26 0.60 17.27
N GLU A 599 -39.11 0.64 18.28
CA GLU A 599 -40.20 1.63 18.32
C GLU A 599 -39.68 3.05 18.55
N LYS A 600 -38.73 3.21 19.49
CA LYS A 600 -38.32 4.52 20.00
C LYS A 600 -37.09 5.14 19.33
N GLU A 601 -36.13 4.33 18.88
CA GLU A 601 -34.91 4.85 18.25
C GLU A 601 -35.18 5.22 16.78
N LYS A 602 -34.68 6.37 16.35
CA LYS A 602 -34.86 6.84 14.96
C LYS A 602 -33.78 6.24 14.06
N GLY A 603 -34.06 6.15 12.77
CA GLY A 603 -33.06 5.78 11.78
C GLY A 603 -31.99 6.87 11.59
N GLU A 604 -30.83 6.45 11.11
CA GLU A 604 -29.70 7.31 10.72
C GLU A 604 -29.94 7.93 9.34
N GLU A 605 -29.23 9.02 9.03
CA GLU A 605 -29.33 9.67 7.72
C GLU A 605 -28.53 8.90 6.66
N PHE A 606 -29.20 8.46 5.59
CA PHE A 606 -28.56 7.85 4.42
C PHE A 606 -28.39 8.86 3.30
N LYS A 607 -27.15 9.01 2.82
CA LYS A 607 -26.82 9.86 1.67
C LYS A 607 -26.57 9.02 0.43
N VAL A 608 -26.81 9.60 -0.74
CA VAL A 608 -26.64 8.93 -2.03
C VAL A 608 -25.20 8.45 -2.25
N ASP A 609 -24.20 9.21 -1.78
CA ASP A 609 -22.78 8.88 -1.89
C ASP A 609 -22.22 8.00 -0.74
N SER A 610 -23.04 7.72 0.28
CA SER A 610 -22.65 6.93 1.43
C SER A 610 -22.57 5.43 1.11
N ASP A 611 -21.79 4.67 1.88
CA ASP A 611 -21.87 3.21 1.85
C ASP A 611 -23.05 2.78 2.73
N SER A 612 -24.19 2.44 2.11
CA SER A 612 -25.42 2.08 2.82
C SER A 612 -25.22 0.95 3.82
N VAL A 613 -24.38 -0.03 3.50
CA VAL A 613 -24.12 -1.17 4.40
C VAL A 613 -23.36 -0.68 5.62
N MET A 614 -22.32 0.14 5.43
CA MET A 614 -21.56 0.71 6.55
C MET A 614 -22.42 1.63 7.42
N VAL A 615 -23.35 2.40 6.85
CA VAL A 615 -24.29 3.22 7.65
C VAL A 615 -25.22 2.31 8.45
N ALA A 616 -25.83 1.31 7.81
CA ALA A 616 -26.77 0.41 8.46
C ALA A 616 -26.12 -0.34 9.65
N ILE A 617 -25.01 -1.05 9.44
CA ILE A 617 -24.38 -1.88 10.48
C ILE A 617 -23.75 -1.09 11.63
N ASN A 618 -23.48 0.22 11.45
CA ASN A 618 -22.90 1.07 12.50
C ASN A 618 -23.94 1.99 13.17
N SER A 619 -25.19 1.98 12.70
CA SER A 619 -26.26 2.77 13.31
C SER A 619 -26.83 2.04 14.54
N PRO A 620 -27.26 2.78 15.59
CA PRO A 620 -27.89 2.17 16.76
C PRO A 620 -29.14 1.35 16.43
N ARG A 621 -29.96 1.85 15.49
CA ARG A 621 -31.13 1.14 14.98
C ARG A 621 -30.73 -0.13 14.21
N GLY A 622 -29.70 -0.05 13.38
CA GLY A 622 -29.19 -1.20 12.63
C GLY A 622 -28.70 -2.34 13.51
N HIS A 623 -27.98 -2.05 14.60
CA HIS A 623 -27.61 -3.08 15.59
C HIS A 623 -28.83 -3.77 16.21
N CYS A 624 -29.93 -3.05 16.44
CA CYS A 624 -31.17 -3.65 16.93
C CYS A 624 -31.84 -4.53 15.86
N ILE A 625 -31.78 -4.14 14.59
CA ILE A 625 -32.28 -4.94 13.46
C ILE A 625 -31.45 -6.22 13.29
N GLU A 626 -30.12 -6.14 13.38
CA GLU A 626 -29.25 -7.33 13.33
C GLU A 626 -29.54 -8.29 14.49
N ALA A 627 -29.78 -7.74 15.70
CA ALA A 627 -30.21 -8.53 16.85
C ALA A 627 -31.56 -9.22 16.60
N LEU A 628 -32.53 -8.51 16.01
CA LEU A 628 -33.83 -9.08 15.63
C LEU A 628 -33.66 -10.22 14.61
N ILE A 629 -32.87 -10.01 13.56
CA ILE A 629 -32.59 -11.03 12.53
C ILE A 629 -32.01 -12.30 13.15
N ASN A 630 -31.02 -12.17 14.03
CA ASN A 630 -30.40 -13.32 14.69
C ASN A 630 -31.34 -14.00 15.69
N LEU A 631 -32.15 -13.23 16.43
CA LEU A 631 -33.17 -13.76 17.34
C LEU A 631 -34.21 -14.59 16.56
N THR A 632 -34.79 -14.03 15.49
CA THR A 632 -35.79 -14.74 14.67
C THR A 632 -35.19 -15.98 14.00
N LEU A 633 -33.98 -15.86 13.44
CA LEU A 633 -33.30 -16.99 12.80
C LEU A 633 -33.11 -18.14 13.78
N ARG A 634 -32.70 -17.83 15.00
CA ARG A 634 -32.53 -18.81 16.07
C ARG A 634 -33.86 -19.44 16.48
N SER A 635 -34.90 -18.65 16.68
CA SER A 635 -36.25 -19.14 16.99
C SER A 635 -36.73 -20.12 15.92
N CYS A 636 -36.50 -19.81 14.64
CA CYS A 636 -36.81 -20.70 13.53
C CYS A 636 -36.00 -22.02 13.59
N ARG A 637 -34.69 -21.96 13.83
CA ARG A 637 -33.84 -23.16 13.94
C ARG A 637 -34.26 -24.06 15.10
N LEU A 638 -34.62 -23.48 16.25
CA LEU A 638 -35.12 -24.21 17.41
C LEU A 638 -36.44 -24.91 17.12
N ALA A 639 -37.43 -24.20 16.56
CA ALA A 639 -38.70 -24.79 16.16
C ALA A 639 -38.50 -25.92 15.13
N ASN A 640 -37.66 -25.68 14.10
CA ASN A 640 -37.36 -26.68 13.10
C ASN A 640 -36.68 -27.92 13.69
N LYS A 641 -35.81 -27.76 14.70
CA LYS A 641 -35.20 -28.89 15.42
C LYS A 641 -36.23 -29.69 16.24
N GLN A 642 -37.25 -29.03 16.78
CA GLN A 642 -38.28 -29.67 17.63
C GLN A 642 -39.37 -30.37 16.81
N CYS A 643 -39.88 -29.74 15.75
CA CYS A 643 -41.05 -30.21 15.00
C CYS A 643 -40.86 -30.26 13.47
N GLY A 644 -39.65 -30.02 12.96
CA GLY A 644 -39.33 -30.11 11.52
C GLY A 644 -39.90 -28.98 10.66
N ASN A 645 -40.39 -27.91 11.28
CA ASN A 645 -40.88 -26.71 10.59
C ASN A 645 -40.75 -25.48 11.49
N HIS A 646 -40.86 -24.28 10.90
CA HIS A 646 -40.78 -23.00 11.61
C HIS A 646 -41.77 -21.95 11.10
N ALA A 647 -42.86 -22.38 10.45
CA ALA A 647 -43.83 -21.48 9.84
C ALA A 647 -44.59 -20.63 10.87
N GLU A 648 -44.91 -21.18 12.05
CA GLU A 648 -45.58 -20.43 13.13
C GLU A 648 -44.67 -19.35 13.71
N ILE A 649 -43.37 -19.64 13.87
CA ILE A 649 -42.38 -18.65 14.32
C ILE A 649 -42.27 -17.53 13.29
N TRP A 650 -42.17 -17.86 12.00
CA TRP A 650 -42.16 -16.84 10.97
C TRP A 650 -43.44 -15.99 10.98
N ALA A 651 -44.63 -16.60 11.11
CA ALA A 651 -45.89 -15.89 11.14
C ALA A 651 -45.99 -14.88 12.30
N HIS A 652 -45.33 -15.17 13.43
CA HIS A 652 -45.19 -14.23 14.56
C HIS A 652 -44.30 -13.03 14.22
N PHE A 653 -43.14 -13.25 13.61
CA PHE A 653 -42.18 -12.18 13.29
C PHE A 653 -42.49 -11.39 12.00
N GLN A 654 -43.26 -11.97 11.08
CA GLN A 654 -43.55 -11.36 9.78
C GLN A 654 -44.11 -9.92 9.89
N PRO A 655 -45.11 -9.62 10.74
CA PRO A 655 -45.64 -8.25 10.85
C PRO A 655 -44.60 -7.22 11.29
N ILE A 656 -43.59 -7.63 12.06
CA ILE A 656 -42.49 -6.76 12.49
C ILE A 656 -41.63 -6.39 11.29
N TYR A 657 -41.24 -7.38 10.47
CA TYR A 657 -40.46 -7.13 9.26
C TYR A 657 -41.25 -6.38 8.18
N ASP A 658 -42.56 -6.60 8.06
CA ASP A 658 -43.44 -5.82 7.18
C ASP A 658 -43.41 -4.34 7.59
N ALA A 659 -43.47 -4.05 8.89
CA ALA A 659 -43.37 -2.70 9.42
C ALA A 659 -41.98 -2.08 9.20
N GLU A 660 -40.89 -2.82 9.47
CA GLU A 660 -39.52 -2.34 9.23
C GLU A 660 -39.25 -2.05 7.75
N LEU A 661 -39.79 -2.85 6.83
CA LEU A 661 -39.67 -2.60 5.38
C LEU A 661 -40.39 -1.31 4.95
N ALA A 662 -41.51 -0.98 5.60
CA ALA A 662 -42.27 0.24 5.34
C ALA A 662 -41.60 1.51 5.89
N ARG A 663 -40.61 1.41 6.79
CA ARG A 663 -39.92 2.59 7.34
C ARG A 663 -39.08 3.35 6.30
N ALA A 664 -38.75 2.71 5.18
CA ALA A 664 -38.14 3.39 4.04
C ALA A 664 -39.01 4.53 3.49
N GLU A 665 -40.33 4.50 3.68
CA GLU A 665 -41.25 5.55 3.26
C GLU A 665 -41.13 6.84 4.09
N ILE A 666 -40.53 6.76 5.29
CA ILE A 666 -40.23 7.91 6.15
C ILE A 666 -38.73 8.25 6.17
N GLY A 667 -37.95 7.67 5.25
CA GLY A 667 -36.53 8.00 5.06
C GLY A 667 -35.57 7.18 5.92
N GLU A 668 -35.99 6.04 6.47
CA GLU A 668 -35.14 5.15 7.27
C GLU A 668 -34.85 3.85 6.49
N TYR A 669 -33.59 3.61 6.14
CA TYR A 669 -33.21 2.62 5.11
C TYR A 669 -32.35 1.47 5.64
N GLU A 670 -32.16 1.35 6.95
CA GLU A 670 -31.38 0.29 7.59
C GLU A 670 -31.93 -1.09 7.20
N PHE A 671 -33.23 -1.32 7.40
CA PHE A 671 -33.82 -2.62 7.08
C PHE A 671 -33.82 -2.92 5.58
N ALA A 672 -34.08 -1.92 4.73
CA ALA A 672 -33.99 -2.07 3.28
C ALA A 672 -32.60 -2.50 2.81
N THR A 673 -31.55 -2.09 3.55
CA THR A 673 -30.17 -2.54 3.34
C THR A 673 -29.92 -3.94 3.92
N LEU A 674 -30.35 -4.18 5.16
CA LEU A 674 -30.02 -5.38 5.92
C LEU A 674 -30.79 -6.63 5.46
N VAL A 675 -32.03 -6.48 4.99
CA VAL A 675 -32.86 -7.62 4.52
C VAL A 675 -32.19 -8.38 3.38
N VAL A 676 -31.49 -7.67 2.49
CA VAL A 676 -30.72 -8.25 1.38
C VAL A 676 -29.28 -8.57 1.75
N ASN A 677 -28.66 -7.84 2.68
CA ASN A 677 -27.35 -8.21 3.22
C ASN A 677 -27.42 -9.59 3.92
N TYR A 678 -28.50 -9.83 4.67
CA TYR A 678 -28.82 -11.09 5.34
C TYR A 678 -29.74 -12.00 4.51
N LEU A 679 -29.76 -11.84 3.18
CA LEU A 679 -30.67 -12.57 2.28
C LEU A 679 -30.70 -14.10 2.50
N PRO A 680 -29.56 -14.81 2.70
CA PRO A 680 -29.59 -16.25 2.98
C PRO A 680 -30.39 -16.61 4.24
N ASN A 681 -30.37 -15.76 5.27
CA ASN A 681 -31.11 -15.97 6.50
C ASN A 681 -32.61 -15.78 6.26
N PHE A 682 -32.99 -14.72 5.54
CA PHE A 682 -34.40 -14.50 5.19
C PHE A 682 -34.97 -15.59 4.29
N LEU A 683 -34.18 -16.11 3.34
CA LEU A 683 -34.57 -17.25 2.52
C LEU A 683 -34.78 -18.53 3.33
N TYR A 684 -34.00 -18.73 4.41
CA TYR A 684 -34.23 -19.83 5.34
C TYR A 684 -35.48 -19.61 6.20
N MET A 685 -35.67 -18.40 6.74
CA MET A 685 -36.79 -18.07 7.63
C MET A 685 -38.13 -18.09 6.89
N SER A 686 -38.21 -17.47 5.70
CA SER A 686 -39.36 -17.49 4.82
C SER A 686 -39.00 -17.08 3.40
N LYS A 687 -38.77 -18.09 2.56
CA LYS A 687 -38.54 -17.89 1.13
C LYS A 687 -39.75 -17.24 0.46
N GLU A 688 -40.95 -17.67 0.83
CA GLU A 688 -42.21 -17.18 0.29
C GLU A 688 -42.37 -15.67 0.52
N TRP A 689 -42.03 -15.18 1.72
CA TRP A 689 -42.12 -13.75 2.02
C TRP A 689 -41.09 -12.92 1.25
N VAL A 690 -39.85 -13.40 1.13
CA VAL A 690 -38.81 -12.72 0.35
C VAL A 690 -39.27 -12.56 -1.09
N LEU A 691 -39.73 -13.65 -1.72
CA LEU A 691 -40.19 -13.64 -3.11
C LEU A 691 -41.40 -12.72 -3.31
N ALA A 692 -42.36 -12.72 -2.38
CA ALA A 692 -43.53 -11.85 -2.43
C ALA A 692 -43.20 -10.35 -2.27
N ASN A 693 -42.06 -10.01 -1.66
CA ASN A 693 -41.65 -8.64 -1.37
C ASN A 693 -40.52 -8.12 -2.27
N LEU A 694 -40.06 -8.86 -3.28
CA LEU A 694 -38.92 -8.42 -4.11
C LEU A 694 -39.15 -7.05 -4.77
N GLU A 695 -40.36 -6.78 -5.27
CA GLU A 695 -40.71 -5.47 -5.86
C GLU A 695 -40.63 -4.33 -4.83
N ASN A 696 -40.99 -4.61 -3.58
CA ASN A 696 -40.96 -3.64 -2.49
C ASN A 696 -39.53 -3.45 -1.94
N ILE A 697 -38.74 -4.52 -1.87
CA ILE A 697 -37.33 -4.48 -1.43
C ILE A 697 -36.48 -3.70 -2.43
N PHE A 698 -36.60 -4.02 -3.72
CA PHE A 698 -35.86 -3.37 -4.80
C PHE A 698 -36.68 -2.25 -5.47
N ASP A 699 -37.46 -1.50 -4.70
CA ASP A 699 -38.42 -0.52 -5.23
C ASP A 699 -37.74 0.62 -6.02
N GLN A 700 -37.86 0.55 -7.34
CA GLN A 700 -37.31 1.53 -8.26
C GLN A 700 -37.97 2.91 -8.19
N GLY A 701 -39.18 3.01 -7.64
CA GLY A 701 -39.90 4.25 -7.40
C GLY A 701 -39.31 5.07 -6.24
N ASN A 702 -38.68 4.39 -5.28
CA ASN A 702 -37.92 5.01 -4.20
C ASN A 702 -36.42 4.80 -4.43
N TYR A 703 -35.76 5.79 -5.04
CA TYR A 703 -34.35 5.67 -5.45
C TYR A 703 -33.40 5.30 -4.30
N GLN A 704 -33.51 5.96 -3.15
CA GLN A 704 -32.63 5.71 -2.02
C GLN A 704 -32.83 4.31 -1.44
N LYS A 705 -34.08 3.82 -1.38
CA LYS A 705 -34.40 2.46 -0.95
C LYS A 705 -33.81 1.42 -1.91
N TRP A 706 -34.01 1.60 -3.22
CA TRP A 706 -33.40 0.73 -4.24
C TRP A 706 -31.87 0.73 -4.17
N LEU A 707 -31.24 1.90 -4.01
CA LEU A 707 -29.79 2.04 -3.89
C LEU A 707 -29.25 1.28 -2.67
N CYS A 708 -29.91 1.44 -1.52
CA CYS A 708 -29.60 0.72 -0.29
C CYS A 708 -29.73 -0.80 -0.46
N ALA A 709 -30.79 -1.27 -1.13
CA ALA A 709 -30.98 -2.69 -1.43
C ALA A 709 -29.91 -3.22 -2.39
N MET A 710 -29.54 -2.48 -3.44
CA MET A 710 -28.47 -2.91 -4.36
C MET A 710 -27.10 -2.96 -3.67
N ASN A 711 -26.79 -1.99 -2.80
CA ASN A 711 -25.59 -2.00 -1.98
C ASN A 711 -25.55 -3.20 -1.03
N GLY A 712 -26.66 -3.50 -0.34
CA GLY A 712 -26.76 -4.66 0.55
C GLY A 712 -26.64 -5.99 -0.18
N TYR A 713 -27.30 -6.13 -1.35
CA TYR A 713 -27.24 -7.34 -2.18
C TYR A 713 -25.81 -7.64 -2.69
N ALA A 714 -24.97 -6.62 -2.86
CA ALA A 714 -23.58 -6.79 -3.29
C ALA A 714 -22.70 -7.57 -2.27
N TYR A 715 -23.15 -7.73 -1.02
CA TYR A 715 -22.44 -8.53 -0.02
C TYR A 715 -22.85 -10.01 -0.02
N VAL A 716 -23.85 -10.39 -0.82
CA VAL A 716 -24.34 -11.78 -0.88
C VAL A 716 -23.41 -12.65 -1.73
N GLY A 717 -22.87 -13.71 -1.13
CA GLY A 717 -21.93 -14.63 -1.81
C GLY A 717 -22.58 -15.61 -2.79
N THR A 718 -23.89 -15.84 -2.69
CA THR A 718 -24.63 -16.87 -3.45
C THR A 718 -25.65 -16.24 -4.40
N VAL A 719 -25.71 -16.76 -5.63
CA VAL A 719 -26.74 -16.36 -6.61
C VAL A 719 -27.92 -17.32 -6.54
N TYR A 720 -29.07 -16.82 -6.09
CA TYR A 720 -30.34 -17.55 -6.04
C TYR A 720 -31.12 -17.30 -7.34
N GLU A 721 -31.50 -18.37 -8.04
CA GLU A 721 -32.11 -18.30 -9.39
C GLU A 721 -33.35 -17.40 -9.46
N GLU A 722 -34.32 -17.58 -8.56
CA GLU A 722 -35.57 -16.82 -8.57
C GLU A 722 -35.35 -15.32 -8.31
N ILE A 723 -34.41 -14.98 -7.42
CA ILE A 723 -34.07 -13.59 -7.12
C ILE A 723 -33.33 -12.96 -8.30
N TYR A 724 -32.34 -13.67 -8.84
CA TYR A 724 -31.61 -13.23 -10.02
C TYR A 724 -32.56 -12.98 -11.19
N LYS A 725 -33.48 -13.92 -11.44
CA LYS A 725 -34.51 -13.80 -12.48
C LYS A 725 -35.38 -12.57 -12.27
N HIS A 726 -35.87 -12.34 -11.06
CA HIS A 726 -36.64 -11.13 -10.75
C HIS A 726 -35.83 -9.85 -10.99
N LEU A 727 -34.59 -9.79 -10.51
CA LEU A 727 -33.71 -8.63 -10.68
C LEU A 727 -33.38 -8.33 -12.14
N LYS A 728 -33.25 -9.39 -12.95
CA LYS A 728 -33.09 -9.31 -14.41
C LYS A 728 -34.35 -8.82 -15.10
N GLU A 729 -35.48 -9.50 -14.90
CA GLU A 729 -36.75 -9.24 -15.61
C GLU A 729 -37.28 -7.82 -15.36
N ASN A 730 -36.99 -7.27 -14.18
CA ASN A 730 -37.36 -5.90 -13.81
C ASN A 730 -36.23 -4.87 -14.04
N GLY A 731 -35.11 -5.27 -14.64
CA GLY A 731 -34.06 -4.34 -15.08
C GLY A 731 -33.14 -3.78 -14.00
N HIS A 732 -33.19 -4.27 -12.76
CA HIS A 732 -32.37 -3.74 -11.66
C HIS A 732 -30.87 -3.93 -11.90
N LEU A 733 -30.46 -5.08 -12.45
CA LEU A 733 -29.04 -5.38 -12.68
C LEU A 733 -28.43 -4.45 -13.74
N ILE A 734 -29.15 -4.18 -14.83
CA ILE A 734 -28.69 -3.23 -15.86
C ILE A 734 -28.67 -1.81 -15.32
N ARG A 735 -29.74 -1.40 -14.61
CA ARG A 735 -29.79 -0.07 -13.99
C ARG A 735 -28.59 0.18 -13.08
N ALA A 736 -28.23 -0.79 -12.24
CA ALA A 736 -27.09 -0.64 -11.34
C ALA A 736 -25.73 -0.59 -12.07
N LEU A 737 -25.59 -1.22 -13.24
CA LEU A 737 -24.39 -1.07 -14.08
C LEU A 737 -24.28 0.31 -14.76
N ASP A 738 -25.38 1.07 -14.83
CA ASP A 738 -25.44 2.38 -15.48
C ASP A 738 -25.61 3.55 -14.49
N ASP A 739 -25.77 3.28 -13.21
CA ASP A 739 -26.00 4.30 -12.17
C ASP A 739 -24.67 4.85 -11.63
N GLU A 740 -24.53 6.17 -11.62
CA GLU A 740 -23.29 6.86 -11.22
C GLU A 740 -23.02 6.84 -9.71
N ASN A 741 -24.05 6.60 -8.89
CA ASN A 741 -23.93 6.53 -7.43
C ASN A 741 -23.67 5.11 -6.92
N ILE A 742 -23.78 4.11 -7.81
CA ILE A 742 -23.37 2.74 -7.52
C ILE A 742 -21.84 2.67 -7.56
N LYS A 743 -21.24 2.27 -6.42
CA LYS A 743 -19.78 2.15 -6.30
C LYS A 743 -19.25 1.00 -7.15
N GLU A 744 -18.01 1.13 -7.61
CA GLU A 744 -17.31 0.15 -8.46
C GLU A 744 -17.42 -1.29 -7.91
N ARG A 745 -17.26 -1.48 -6.60
CA ARG A 745 -17.40 -2.79 -5.93
C ARG A 745 -18.76 -3.46 -6.17
N VAL A 746 -19.85 -2.70 -6.24
CA VAL A 746 -21.20 -3.22 -6.47
C VAL A 746 -21.37 -3.64 -7.93
N THR A 747 -20.90 -2.80 -8.87
CA THR A 747 -20.86 -3.11 -10.31
C THR A 747 -20.06 -4.39 -10.57
N GLU A 748 -18.87 -4.51 -9.96
CA GLU A 748 -18.06 -5.72 -10.03
C GLU A 748 -18.84 -6.94 -9.56
N LYS A 749 -19.54 -6.85 -8.42
CA LYS A 749 -20.32 -7.95 -7.88
C LYS A 749 -21.49 -8.35 -8.77
N ILE A 750 -22.16 -7.38 -9.41
CA ILE A 750 -23.25 -7.66 -10.35
C ILE A 750 -22.73 -8.47 -11.54
N ILE A 751 -21.57 -8.09 -12.10
CA ILE A 751 -20.93 -8.84 -13.19
C ILE A 751 -20.59 -10.27 -12.74
N GLN A 752 -20.08 -10.44 -11.51
CA GLN A 752 -19.84 -11.76 -10.93
C GLN A 752 -21.13 -12.58 -10.82
N ASN A 753 -22.25 -11.97 -10.39
CA ASN A 753 -23.53 -12.64 -10.30
C ASN A 753 -24.05 -13.07 -11.68
N ILE A 754 -23.89 -12.24 -12.71
CA ILE A 754 -24.22 -12.59 -14.10
C ILE A 754 -23.37 -13.78 -14.57
N ALA A 755 -22.07 -13.77 -14.27
CA ALA A 755 -21.18 -14.87 -14.62
C ALA A 755 -21.58 -16.19 -13.91
N VAL A 756 -21.91 -16.14 -12.61
CA VAL A 756 -22.39 -17.32 -11.86
C VAL A 756 -23.72 -17.82 -12.41
N ALA A 757 -24.66 -16.93 -12.75
CA ALA A 757 -25.93 -17.30 -13.35
C ALA A 757 -25.74 -18.02 -14.71
N TYR A 758 -24.83 -17.53 -15.54
CA TYR A 758 -24.45 -18.19 -16.80
C TYR A 758 -23.81 -19.57 -16.57
N VAL A 759 -22.89 -19.68 -15.62
CA VAL A 759 -22.23 -20.95 -15.25
C VAL A 759 -23.24 -21.99 -14.74
N ASN A 760 -24.22 -21.55 -13.95
CA ASN A 760 -25.26 -22.40 -13.39
C ASN A 760 -26.43 -22.68 -14.35
N ASN A 761 -26.35 -22.21 -15.61
CA ASN A 761 -27.42 -22.34 -16.62
C ASN A 761 -28.74 -21.64 -16.28
N PHE A 762 -28.72 -20.64 -15.39
CA PHE A 762 -29.86 -19.73 -15.21
C PHE A 762 -30.01 -18.81 -16.43
N GLU A 763 -28.93 -18.64 -17.19
CA GLU A 763 -28.90 -17.92 -18.45
C GLU A 763 -28.16 -18.68 -19.55
N ASN A 764 -28.47 -18.33 -20.80
CA ASN A 764 -27.86 -18.89 -22.00
C ASN A 764 -27.32 -17.77 -22.89
N SER A 765 -26.11 -17.93 -23.43
CA SER A 765 -25.45 -16.93 -24.28
C SER A 765 -26.15 -16.70 -25.63
N GLY A 766 -26.95 -17.67 -26.09
CA GLY A 766 -27.75 -17.61 -27.31
C GLY A 766 -29.11 -16.92 -27.17
N ASP A 767 -29.51 -16.59 -25.94
CA ASP A 767 -30.69 -15.76 -25.68
C ASP A 767 -30.27 -14.28 -25.69
N GLU A 768 -30.77 -13.51 -26.68
CA GLU A 768 -30.48 -12.08 -26.82
C GLU A 768 -30.93 -11.25 -25.60
N SER A 769 -31.89 -11.76 -24.81
CA SER A 769 -32.35 -11.13 -23.58
C SER A 769 -31.53 -11.50 -22.34
N SER A 770 -30.52 -12.37 -22.47
CA SER A 770 -29.64 -12.73 -21.36
C SER A 770 -28.68 -11.60 -20.98
N LEU A 771 -28.38 -11.49 -19.69
CA LEU A 771 -27.46 -10.44 -19.20
C LEU A 771 -26.03 -10.69 -19.68
N ILE A 772 -25.63 -11.96 -19.85
CA ILE A 772 -24.34 -12.28 -20.47
C ILE A 772 -24.27 -11.75 -21.92
N HIS A 773 -25.35 -11.86 -22.70
CA HIS A 773 -25.42 -11.32 -24.07
C HIS A 773 -25.44 -9.79 -24.07
N ILE A 774 -26.15 -9.19 -23.11
CA ILE A 774 -26.20 -7.73 -22.96
C ILE A 774 -24.80 -7.16 -22.64
N LEU A 775 -24.00 -7.79 -21.77
CA LEU A 775 -22.61 -7.37 -21.52
C LEU A 775 -21.78 -7.38 -22.82
N LEU A 776 -21.95 -8.39 -23.68
CA LEU A 776 -21.28 -8.48 -24.97
C LEU A 776 -21.71 -7.36 -25.94
N ILE A 777 -22.99 -6.98 -25.95
CA ILE A 777 -23.50 -5.87 -26.77
C ILE A 777 -22.99 -4.52 -26.26
N ARG A 778 -22.92 -4.33 -24.94
CA ARG A 778 -22.47 -3.09 -24.30
C ARG A 778 -21.01 -2.75 -24.60
N ARG A 779 -20.15 -3.76 -24.77
CA ARG A 779 -18.73 -3.63 -25.15
C ARG A 779 -17.91 -2.68 -24.26
N LYS A 780 -18.33 -2.48 -23.00
CA LYS A 780 -17.59 -1.65 -22.06
C LYS A 780 -16.34 -2.41 -21.57
N TYR A 781 -15.18 -1.77 -21.68
CA TYR A 781 -13.89 -2.37 -21.29
C TYR A 781 -13.89 -2.93 -19.86
N GLN A 782 -14.30 -2.12 -18.88
CA GLN A 782 -14.31 -2.51 -17.46
C GLN A 782 -15.22 -3.72 -17.19
N GLU A 783 -16.42 -3.73 -17.79
CA GLU A 783 -17.39 -4.82 -17.60
C GLU A 783 -16.88 -6.16 -18.16
N LEU A 784 -16.36 -6.14 -19.40
CA LEU A 784 -15.84 -7.34 -20.05
C LEU A 784 -14.54 -7.82 -19.39
N SER A 785 -13.67 -6.90 -18.95
CA SER A 785 -12.45 -7.24 -18.23
C SER A 785 -12.75 -7.96 -16.91
N GLN A 786 -13.71 -7.43 -16.14
CA GLN A 786 -14.15 -8.05 -14.88
C GLN A 786 -14.79 -9.42 -15.11
N LEU A 787 -15.60 -9.56 -16.17
CA LEU A 787 -16.19 -10.85 -16.55
C LEU A 787 -15.12 -11.90 -16.87
N ILE A 788 -14.13 -11.53 -17.68
CA ILE A 788 -13.02 -12.42 -18.07
C ILE A 788 -12.21 -12.84 -16.83
N TRP A 789 -11.81 -11.86 -16.01
CA TRP A 789 -11.05 -12.10 -14.79
C TRP A 789 -11.81 -13.00 -13.81
N PHE A 790 -13.09 -12.71 -13.55
CA PHE A 790 -13.85 -13.48 -12.57
C PHE A 790 -14.03 -14.93 -13.01
N LEU A 791 -14.39 -15.18 -14.28
CA LEU A 791 -14.49 -16.54 -14.81
C LEU A 791 -13.14 -17.28 -14.75
N TRP A 792 -12.02 -16.58 -14.91
CA TRP A 792 -10.68 -17.14 -14.68
C TRP A 792 -10.43 -17.51 -13.21
N THR A 793 -10.94 -16.74 -12.23
CA THR A 793 -10.80 -17.09 -10.81
C THR A 793 -11.57 -18.36 -10.42
N LEU A 794 -12.61 -18.73 -11.17
CA LEU A 794 -13.37 -19.96 -10.96
C LEU A 794 -12.65 -21.24 -11.40
N ARG A 795 -11.42 -21.14 -11.95
CA ARG A 795 -10.65 -22.29 -12.40
C ARG A 795 -10.40 -23.28 -11.25
N LYS A 796 -10.82 -24.52 -11.45
CA LYS A 796 -10.50 -25.66 -10.58
C LYS A 796 -10.07 -26.82 -11.47
N GLU A 797 -9.08 -27.58 -11.00
CA GLU A 797 -8.58 -28.74 -11.76
C GLU A 797 -9.72 -29.75 -11.97
N GLY A 798 -9.95 -30.15 -13.23
CA GLY A 798 -10.98 -31.12 -13.59
C GLY A 798 -12.42 -30.60 -13.69
N ASP A 799 -12.68 -29.29 -13.55
CA ASP A 799 -14.04 -28.73 -13.72
C ASP A 799 -14.44 -28.64 -15.21
N ALA A 800 -15.11 -29.69 -15.69
CA ALA A 800 -15.58 -29.77 -17.07
C ALA A 800 -16.72 -28.78 -17.39
N ASN A 801 -17.51 -28.36 -16.39
CA ASN A 801 -18.65 -27.46 -16.60
C ASN A 801 -18.16 -26.04 -16.89
N ILE A 802 -17.29 -25.50 -16.03
CA ILE A 802 -16.68 -24.17 -16.25
C ILE A 802 -15.97 -24.13 -17.60
N ARG A 803 -15.21 -25.18 -17.92
CA ARG A 803 -14.50 -25.27 -19.19
C ARG A 803 -15.45 -25.21 -20.40
N ALA A 804 -16.56 -25.95 -20.37
CA ALA A 804 -17.54 -25.92 -21.46
C ALA A 804 -18.13 -24.50 -21.63
N LYS A 805 -18.45 -23.83 -20.51
CA LYS A 805 -18.96 -22.45 -20.49
C LYS A 805 -17.97 -21.43 -21.04
N ILE A 806 -16.69 -21.59 -20.71
CA ILE A 806 -15.60 -20.77 -21.26
C ILE A 806 -15.52 -20.93 -22.78
N PHE A 807 -15.50 -22.16 -23.30
CA PHE A 807 -15.41 -22.39 -24.76
C PHE A 807 -16.68 -22.00 -25.52
N GLU A 808 -17.83 -21.96 -24.88
CA GLU A 808 -19.06 -21.37 -25.45
C GLU A 808 -18.95 -19.83 -25.55
N LEU A 809 -18.40 -19.18 -24.52
CA LEU A 809 -18.36 -17.71 -24.43
C LEU A 809 -17.16 -17.07 -25.17
N TRP A 810 -16.02 -17.74 -25.22
CA TRP A 810 -14.78 -17.22 -25.81
C TRP A 810 -14.96 -16.75 -27.27
N PRO A 811 -15.58 -17.52 -28.18
CA PRO A 811 -15.80 -17.06 -29.55
C PRO A 811 -16.71 -15.82 -29.62
N LEU A 812 -17.64 -15.65 -28.68
CA LEU A 812 -18.54 -14.49 -28.63
C LEU A 812 -17.78 -13.24 -28.20
N LEU A 813 -16.90 -13.35 -27.20
CA LEU A 813 -16.01 -12.26 -26.78
C LEU A 813 -15.10 -11.81 -27.94
N LEU A 814 -14.51 -12.75 -28.67
CA LEU A 814 -13.67 -12.42 -29.83
C LEU A 814 -14.41 -11.66 -30.94
N LYS A 815 -15.72 -11.89 -31.11
CA LYS A 815 -16.53 -11.16 -32.10
C LYS A 815 -16.78 -9.71 -31.72
N VAL A 816 -16.79 -9.39 -30.43
CA VAL A 816 -17.11 -8.04 -29.93
C VAL A 816 -15.87 -7.22 -29.58
N ILE A 817 -14.72 -7.89 -29.38
CA ILE A 817 -13.43 -7.24 -29.14
C ILE A 817 -12.91 -6.59 -30.43
N ASP A 818 -12.79 -5.27 -30.41
CA ASP A 818 -12.15 -4.51 -31.48
C ASP A 818 -10.64 -4.38 -31.22
N THR A 819 -9.86 -5.30 -31.77
CA THR A 819 -8.39 -5.30 -31.66
C THR A 819 -7.70 -4.13 -32.38
N THR A 820 -8.43 -3.30 -33.14
CA THR A 820 -7.90 -2.04 -33.66
C THR A 820 -7.86 -0.96 -32.58
N SER A 821 -8.76 -1.03 -31.60
CA SER A 821 -8.78 -0.15 -30.42
C SER A 821 -7.81 -0.60 -29.33
N ARG A 822 -7.37 0.33 -28.47
CA ARG A 822 -6.55 0.02 -27.30
C ARG A 822 -7.27 -0.90 -26.32
N GLU A 823 -8.48 -0.52 -25.94
CA GLU A 823 -9.29 -1.28 -24.98
C GLU A 823 -9.56 -2.70 -25.48
N GLY A 824 -9.83 -2.89 -26.78
CA GLY A 824 -9.98 -4.22 -27.35
C GLY A 824 -8.67 -5.03 -27.36
N ARG A 825 -7.51 -4.41 -27.60
CA ARG A 825 -6.22 -5.12 -27.43
C ARG A 825 -5.96 -5.53 -25.99
N LYS A 826 -6.32 -4.69 -25.00
CA LYS A 826 -6.25 -5.05 -23.58
C LYS A 826 -7.22 -6.16 -23.21
N LEU A 827 -8.45 -6.17 -23.74
CA LEU A 827 -9.38 -7.30 -23.55
C LEU A 827 -8.85 -8.58 -24.20
N ALA A 828 -8.22 -8.49 -25.37
CA ALA A 828 -7.55 -9.64 -25.98
C ALA A 828 -6.38 -10.13 -25.13
N SER A 829 -5.58 -9.23 -24.56
CA SER A 829 -4.57 -9.57 -23.55
C SER A 829 -5.18 -10.33 -22.39
N LYS A 830 -6.28 -9.81 -21.80
CA LYS A 830 -6.96 -10.42 -20.67
C LYS A 830 -7.52 -11.81 -20.98
N LEU A 831 -8.01 -12.03 -22.20
CA LEU A 831 -8.43 -13.35 -22.66
C LEU A 831 -7.29 -14.37 -22.73
N CYS A 832 -6.03 -13.95 -22.71
CA CYS A 832 -4.90 -14.87 -22.61
C CYS A 832 -4.91 -15.64 -21.29
N ASP A 833 -5.48 -15.08 -20.21
CA ASP A 833 -5.65 -15.75 -18.91
C ASP A 833 -6.46 -17.05 -19.06
N TRP A 834 -7.39 -17.10 -20.02
CA TRP A 834 -8.21 -18.29 -20.29
C TRP A 834 -7.45 -19.42 -20.98
N SER A 835 -6.20 -19.20 -21.39
CA SER A 835 -5.33 -20.28 -21.91
C SER A 835 -5.15 -21.43 -20.91
N VAL A 836 -5.30 -21.16 -19.60
CA VAL A 836 -5.27 -22.18 -18.54
C VAL A 836 -6.35 -23.27 -18.69
N PHE A 837 -7.47 -22.97 -19.36
CA PHE A 837 -8.56 -23.91 -19.61
C PHE A 837 -8.28 -24.85 -20.80
N VAL A 838 -7.18 -24.63 -21.54
CA VAL A 838 -6.79 -25.45 -22.68
C VAL A 838 -5.81 -26.54 -22.23
N ASP A 839 -6.32 -27.73 -21.95
CA ASP A 839 -5.48 -28.89 -21.62
C ASP A 839 -4.78 -29.49 -22.84
N GLU A 840 -5.45 -29.44 -24.00
CA GLU A 840 -4.98 -29.96 -25.28
C GLU A 840 -5.49 -29.06 -26.40
N VAL A 841 -4.60 -28.70 -27.32
CA VAL A 841 -4.89 -27.92 -28.51
C VAL A 841 -5.51 -28.84 -29.58
N ASN A 842 -6.67 -28.44 -30.09
CA ASN A 842 -7.37 -29.15 -31.17
C ASN A 842 -8.01 -28.14 -32.13
N GLU A 843 -8.61 -28.64 -33.22
CA GLU A 843 -9.25 -27.79 -34.24
C GLU A 843 -10.33 -26.85 -33.66
N GLY A 844 -10.99 -27.24 -32.57
CA GLY A 844 -12.04 -26.46 -31.92
C GLY A 844 -11.55 -25.28 -31.09
N ASN A 845 -10.34 -25.31 -30.53
CA ASN A 845 -9.84 -24.26 -29.63
C ASN A 845 -8.57 -23.53 -30.13
N LYS A 846 -7.84 -24.09 -31.09
CA LYS A 846 -6.58 -23.54 -31.60
C LYS A 846 -6.74 -22.10 -32.10
N HIS A 847 -7.79 -21.85 -32.86
CA HIS A 847 -8.08 -20.52 -33.41
C HIS A 847 -8.38 -19.46 -32.33
N LEU A 848 -8.91 -19.87 -31.16
CA LEU A 848 -9.26 -18.96 -30.06
C LEU A 848 -8.01 -18.38 -29.41
N ILE A 849 -7.03 -19.23 -29.09
CA ILE A 849 -5.76 -18.79 -28.49
C ILE A 849 -4.95 -17.97 -29.50
N LEU A 850 -4.86 -18.42 -30.76
CA LEU A 850 -4.10 -17.71 -31.80
C LEU A 850 -4.66 -16.31 -32.11
N ALA A 851 -5.97 -16.10 -31.92
CA ALA A 851 -6.59 -14.79 -32.10
C ALA A 851 -6.10 -13.75 -31.07
N VAL A 852 -5.76 -14.19 -29.86
CA VAL A 852 -5.41 -13.30 -28.74
C VAL A 852 -3.92 -13.27 -28.41
N ALA A 853 -3.16 -14.33 -28.72
CA ALA A 853 -1.79 -14.51 -28.25
C ALA A 853 -0.84 -13.33 -28.55
N GLN A 854 -0.96 -12.70 -29.73
CA GLN A 854 -0.13 -11.54 -30.09
C GLN A 854 -0.41 -10.29 -29.25
N PHE A 855 -1.49 -10.25 -28.47
CA PHE A 855 -1.85 -9.13 -27.62
C PHE A 855 -1.52 -9.37 -26.14
N ALA A 856 -0.92 -10.51 -25.80
CA ALA A 856 -0.76 -10.95 -24.41
C ALA A 856 -0.08 -9.91 -23.50
N GLU A 857 0.82 -9.08 -24.02
CA GLU A 857 1.53 -8.04 -23.24
C GLU A 857 0.82 -6.69 -23.17
N GLU A 858 -0.29 -6.47 -23.89
CA GLU A 858 -0.98 -5.16 -23.90
C GLU A 858 -1.59 -4.81 -22.53
N ASP A 859 -1.82 -5.81 -21.67
CA ASP A 859 -2.19 -5.66 -20.26
C ASP A 859 -1.39 -6.63 -19.35
N TYR A 860 -0.14 -6.94 -19.72
CA TYR A 860 0.84 -7.72 -18.95
C TYR A 860 0.48 -9.19 -18.63
N ASN A 861 -0.36 -9.83 -19.45
CA ASN A 861 -0.82 -11.22 -19.26
C ASN A 861 0.01 -12.26 -20.06
N SER A 862 1.22 -11.92 -20.53
CA SER A 862 2.07 -12.91 -21.23
C SER A 862 2.49 -14.08 -20.34
N HIS A 863 2.59 -13.85 -19.03
CA HIS A 863 3.05 -14.84 -18.07
C HIS A 863 2.13 -16.07 -18.02
N ASP A 864 0.81 -15.85 -17.88
CA ASP A 864 -0.21 -16.91 -17.89
C ASP A 864 -0.23 -17.71 -19.20
N LEU A 865 -0.07 -17.02 -20.33
CA LEU A 865 0.00 -17.68 -21.64
C LEU A 865 1.28 -18.50 -21.81
N LEU A 866 2.43 -18.01 -21.33
CA LEU A 866 3.69 -18.74 -21.35
C LEU A 866 3.66 -20.00 -20.48
N GLU A 867 3.05 -19.93 -19.28
CA GLU A 867 2.82 -21.10 -18.44
C GLU A 867 1.93 -22.14 -19.14
N SER A 868 0.87 -21.68 -19.81
CA SER A 868 -0.01 -22.56 -20.60
C SER A 868 0.73 -23.18 -21.80
N ILE A 869 1.56 -22.42 -22.52
CA ILE A 869 2.45 -22.94 -23.58
C ILE A 869 3.36 -24.03 -23.02
N ALA A 870 3.96 -23.83 -21.85
CA ALA A 870 4.80 -24.82 -21.20
C ALA A 870 4.04 -26.10 -20.87
N LYS A 871 2.84 -25.98 -20.29
CA LYS A 871 1.96 -27.12 -19.98
C LYS A 871 1.56 -27.89 -21.24
N ILE A 872 1.13 -27.20 -22.29
CA ILE A 872 0.73 -27.81 -23.58
C ILE A 872 1.94 -28.51 -24.21
N SER A 873 3.12 -27.89 -24.19
CA SER A 873 4.33 -28.43 -24.84
C SER A 873 4.75 -29.80 -24.33
N ALA A 874 4.38 -30.17 -23.10
CA ALA A 874 4.67 -31.47 -22.52
C ALA A 874 3.98 -32.63 -23.26
N LYS A 875 2.83 -32.37 -23.89
CA LYS A 875 2.07 -33.36 -24.68
C LYS A 875 2.05 -33.05 -26.17
N GLN A 876 2.00 -31.77 -26.53
CA GLN A 876 1.80 -31.24 -27.87
C GLN A 876 2.83 -30.14 -28.20
N PRO A 877 4.11 -30.53 -28.35
CA PRO A 877 5.20 -29.56 -28.52
C PRO A 877 5.05 -28.71 -29.79
N PHE A 878 4.48 -29.24 -30.87
CA PHE A 878 4.36 -28.51 -32.14
C PHE A 878 3.22 -27.49 -32.12
N GLU A 879 2.10 -27.82 -31.49
CA GLU A 879 0.98 -26.92 -31.27
C GLU A 879 1.36 -25.79 -30.31
N ALA A 880 2.08 -26.11 -29.23
CA ALA A 880 2.64 -25.11 -28.32
C ALA A 880 3.58 -24.14 -29.05
N TYR A 881 4.40 -24.65 -29.97
CA TYR A 881 5.29 -23.83 -30.81
C TYR A 881 4.52 -22.82 -31.67
N GLU A 882 3.42 -23.24 -32.31
CA GLU A 882 2.61 -22.32 -33.11
C GLU A 882 2.00 -21.18 -32.29
N ILE A 883 1.46 -21.51 -31.10
CA ILE A 883 0.92 -20.50 -30.17
C ILE A 883 2.04 -19.55 -29.73
N TRP A 884 3.22 -20.09 -29.42
CA TRP A 884 4.36 -19.31 -28.98
C TRP A 884 4.87 -18.36 -30.05
N LEU A 885 4.92 -18.80 -31.32
CA LEU A 885 5.25 -17.92 -32.43
C LEU A 885 4.28 -16.76 -32.55
N ARG A 886 2.98 -17.01 -32.33
CA ARG A 886 1.95 -15.98 -32.39
C ARG A 886 2.09 -14.97 -31.24
N LEU A 887 2.39 -15.43 -30.02
CA LEU A 887 2.75 -14.55 -28.89
C LEU A 887 3.93 -13.64 -29.26
N LEU A 888 4.95 -14.21 -29.89
CA LEU A 888 6.19 -13.53 -30.26
C LEU A 888 6.04 -12.48 -31.38
N GLU A 889 4.87 -12.40 -32.01
CA GLU A 889 4.56 -11.30 -32.94
C GLU A 889 4.21 -10.00 -32.20
N GLY A 890 3.77 -10.09 -30.94
CA GLY A 890 3.41 -8.95 -30.12
C GLY A 890 4.42 -8.57 -29.05
N THR A 891 5.07 -9.56 -28.42
CA THR A 891 5.99 -9.34 -27.30
C THR A 891 7.21 -10.25 -27.37
N SER A 892 8.23 -9.95 -26.56
CA SER A 892 9.40 -10.80 -26.35
C SER A 892 9.70 -10.93 -24.86
N SER A 893 8.64 -10.97 -24.04
CA SER A 893 8.71 -11.22 -22.59
C SER A 893 9.37 -12.57 -22.27
N ASP A 894 10.33 -12.56 -21.35
CA ASP A 894 11.06 -13.73 -20.86
C ASP A 894 10.61 -14.21 -19.47
N PHE A 895 9.45 -13.74 -19.01
CA PHE A 895 8.90 -14.10 -17.71
C PHE A 895 7.57 -14.88 -17.87
N PRO A 896 7.36 -16.00 -17.15
CA PRO A 896 8.30 -16.61 -16.21
C PRO A 896 9.35 -17.49 -16.90
N GLU A 897 10.59 -17.40 -16.41
CA GLU A 897 11.75 -18.12 -16.96
C GLU A 897 11.54 -19.64 -17.02
N GLU A 898 10.96 -20.21 -15.96
CA GLU A 898 10.73 -21.66 -15.86
C GLU A 898 9.78 -22.19 -16.94
N ALA A 899 8.75 -21.44 -17.30
CA ALA A 899 7.84 -21.81 -18.37
C ALA A 899 8.55 -21.88 -19.72
N ILE A 900 9.39 -20.88 -20.01
CA ILE A 900 10.16 -20.83 -21.25
C ILE A 900 11.19 -21.97 -21.31
N LYS A 901 11.93 -22.20 -20.22
CA LYS A 901 12.88 -23.31 -20.13
C LYS A 901 12.21 -24.66 -20.32
N SER A 902 11.06 -24.86 -19.68
CA SER A 902 10.26 -26.09 -19.82
C SER A 902 9.80 -26.29 -21.27
N ALA A 903 9.21 -25.26 -21.89
CA ALA A 903 8.74 -25.33 -23.27
C ALA A 903 9.87 -25.58 -24.28
N LEU A 904 11.02 -24.90 -24.13
CA LEU A 904 12.22 -25.17 -24.96
C LEU A 904 12.74 -26.60 -24.77
N THR A 905 12.76 -27.09 -23.54
CA THR A 905 13.21 -28.46 -23.23
C THR A 905 12.30 -29.49 -23.90
N ASN A 906 10.98 -29.31 -23.79
CA ASN A 906 10.01 -30.21 -24.42
C ASN A 906 10.11 -30.18 -25.95
N LEU A 907 10.32 -29.00 -26.55
CA LEU A 907 10.60 -28.89 -27.99
C LEU A 907 11.88 -29.63 -28.38
N VAL A 908 12.99 -29.44 -27.67
CA VAL A 908 14.25 -30.14 -27.99
C VAL A 908 14.10 -31.66 -27.86
N ARG A 909 13.35 -32.15 -26.87
CA ARG A 909 13.03 -33.57 -26.68
C ARG A 909 12.16 -34.16 -27.79
N ALA A 910 11.42 -33.34 -28.53
CA ALA A 910 10.60 -33.77 -29.68
C ALA A 910 11.43 -34.09 -30.95
N GLY A 911 12.76 -34.14 -30.86
CA GLY A 911 13.65 -34.60 -31.93
C GLY A 911 14.14 -33.48 -32.86
N SER A 912 14.60 -33.85 -34.05
CA SER A 912 15.30 -32.92 -34.98
C SER A 912 14.43 -31.76 -35.47
N GLU A 913 13.12 -31.98 -35.61
CA GLU A 913 12.15 -30.94 -35.95
C GLU A 913 11.92 -29.99 -34.77
N GLY A 914 11.72 -30.52 -33.57
CA GLY A 914 11.59 -29.73 -32.36
C GLY A 914 12.83 -28.89 -32.05
N GLN A 915 14.04 -29.39 -32.32
CA GLN A 915 15.27 -28.59 -32.24
C GLN A 915 15.31 -27.44 -33.26
N ARG A 916 14.77 -27.63 -34.47
CA ARG A 916 14.65 -26.55 -35.46
C ARG A 916 13.65 -25.49 -34.99
N ASN A 917 12.52 -25.93 -34.43
CA ASN A 917 11.48 -25.04 -33.92
C ASN A 917 11.95 -24.25 -32.69
N ALA A 918 12.68 -24.88 -31.76
CA ALA A 918 13.30 -24.20 -30.62
C ALA A 918 14.29 -23.10 -31.08
N LYS A 919 15.09 -23.38 -32.12
CA LYS A 919 15.98 -22.38 -32.72
C LYS A 919 15.21 -21.23 -33.39
N ASP A 920 14.07 -21.51 -34.00
CA ASP A 920 13.21 -20.48 -34.59
C ASP A 920 12.55 -19.59 -33.54
N VAL A 921 12.00 -20.17 -32.45
CA VAL A 921 11.47 -19.44 -31.28
C VAL A 921 12.53 -18.51 -30.71
N VAL A 922 13.73 -19.04 -30.45
CA VAL A 922 14.85 -18.23 -29.97
C VAL A 922 15.22 -17.15 -30.99
N SER A 923 15.20 -17.44 -32.29
CA SER A 923 15.45 -16.44 -33.33
C SER A 923 14.38 -15.33 -33.36
N LYS A 924 13.15 -15.60 -32.95
CA LYS A 924 12.07 -14.61 -32.83
C LYS A 924 12.28 -13.72 -31.60
N TYR A 925 12.59 -14.30 -30.45
CA TYR A 925 13.01 -13.55 -29.26
C TYR A 925 14.20 -12.63 -29.54
N LEU A 926 15.22 -13.14 -30.23
CA LEU A 926 16.36 -12.34 -30.65
C LEU A 926 15.92 -11.18 -31.56
N ARG A 927 15.04 -11.41 -32.53
CA ARG A 927 14.50 -10.31 -33.37
C ARG A 927 13.79 -9.25 -32.54
N GLY A 928 13.04 -9.63 -31.51
CA GLY A 928 12.39 -8.71 -30.57
C GLY A 928 13.31 -8.10 -29.50
N GLY A 929 14.60 -8.44 -29.49
CA GLY A 929 15.59 -7.83 -28.59
C GLY A 929 15.83 -8.58 -27.27
N ASN A 930 15.31 -9.80 -27.10
CA ASN A 930 15.52 -10.62 -25.91
C ASN A 930 16.46 -11.81 -26.20
N GLU A 931 17.56 -11.91 -25.45
CA GLU A 931 18.61 -12.92 -25.66
C GLU A 931 18.60 -14.07 -24.65
N ARG A 932 17.87 -13.93 -23.52
CA ARG A 932 17.84 -14.92 -22.44
C ARG A 932 17.39 -16.31 -22.92
N PRO A 933 16.31 -16.45 -23.72
CA PRO A 933 15.93 -17.74 -24.30
C PRO A 933 17.03 -18.41 -25.14
N SER A 934 17.93 -17.64 -25.76
CA SER A 934 19.08 -18.19 -26.50
C SER A 934 20.17 -18.74 -25.58
N GLN A 935 20.31 -18.21 -24.36
CA GLN A 935 21.24 -18.73 -23.36
C GLN A 935 20.69 -20.04 -22.80
N TRP A 936 19.41 -20.06 -22.42
CA TRP A 936 18.74 -21.26 -21.93
C TRP A 936 18.73 -22.40 -22.94
N LEU A 937 18.48 -22.12 -24.23
CA LEU A 937 18.57 -23.16 -25.26
C LEU A 937 19.99 -23.75 -25.39
N ARG A 938 21.05 -22.96 -25.15
CA ARG A 938 22.43 -23.48 -25.15
C ARG A 938 22.68 -24.38 -23.95
N GLU A 939 22.21 -23.99 -22.76
CA GLU A 939 22.30 -24.78 -21.53
C GLU A 939 21.55 -26.12 -21.67
N ILE A 940 20.33 -26.09 -22.21
CA ILE A 940 19.51 -27.29 -22.47
C ILE A 940 20.24 -28.25 -23.43
N ASN A 941 20.85 -27.73 -24.50
CA ASN A 941 21.62 -28.56 -25.43
C ASN A 941 22.94 -29.07 -24.84
N ALA A 942 23.57 -28.32 -23.93
CA ALA A 942 24.79 -28.75 -23.24
C ALA A 942 24.51 -29.85 -22.20
N GLY A 943 23.36 -29.81 -21.53
CA GLY A 943 22.92 -30.85 -20.60
C GLY A 943 22.30 -32.09 -21.27
N ALA A 944 22.03 -32.05 -22.58
CA ALA A 944 21.49 -33.16 -23.37
C ALA A 944 22.56 -33.92 -24.18
N ALA A 945 23.85 -33.58 -24.02
CA ALA A 945 24.95 -34.35 -24.57
C ALA A 945 25.20 -35.60 -23.68
N PRO A 946 25.35 -36.81 -24.26
CA PRO A 946 25.56 -38.04 -23.49
C PRO A 946 26.87 -38.05 -22.70
#